data_AF-A0A1H7I1Z2-F1
#
_entry.id   AF-A0A1H7I1Z2-F1
#
_cell.length_a   1.000
_cell.length_b   1.000
_cell.length_c   1.000
_cell.angle_alpha   90.00
_cell.angle_beta   90.00
_cell.angle_gamma   90.00
#
_symmetry.space_group_name_H-M   'P 1'
#
loop_
_entity.id
_entity.type
_entity.pdbx_description
1 polymer ?
#
loop_
_entity_poly.entity_id
_entity_poly.type
_entity_poly.pdbx_seq_one_letter_code
_entity_poly.pdbx_strand_id
1 'polypeptide(L)'
;MHRKKIGIPLSVLIYGLLLSGCGQPSESVQGPSDKEHPSVIPEKEPRQAQASFDVQKIMDQVHFAFRPQGTGWEGGHSTYEVRVDADGFSVTPYHYPRSQPDEVGTLRPSFAHERRREEPVAREFVKGKPVRFGAASVSRAGMVRLSHKAHGLVNATGALSLSLGEAEEHFQNGQDGVEQSWSFGQKPRGAGDLEVRLPIEHGVFVGETDKGLHFSSGNTGLGVRYGHGTWVDAQGHHTPIPARFEGGTIVLNVPAQLVNASTYPAALSPTVSPEIGMDAPVYGPADNAQYNPSLAYDGTNFLVVWYDLRRDSGADIYGTRVNSTGTVLDTAGIPISTALYYQSAPAVTFNGTNFLVVWNDDRNGSYDIYGARVSSTGTVLDSNGILISGASDWQVAPSISHDGTNFLVVWKDYRSETSSDIYGARVSNNGTILDINGIPISTAAQHQEAPSVAYNGTNFLVVWQDNRSGSSADIYGARVNSAGTVLNINGIIISNNTNAQEAPAVAYNGSDFLVVWQDKRSGTSYDIYGSRVSGTGIVRNPSGIPIFVGASDQRSPAVARGGNDCLVTWDDYRTYKIHGARVSNTGTVIDTSSIAIAPYSNGHYSSAVAYDGTNFLVVWYGYAGINTTNILGARVGSNGTVIDTSNNIISTSANGQYTPAVAHDGTNFLIVWSDRRSGYSNIYGVLANEVGEVLDHSGITISVKSSYQHNPAVAFGGTTFLVAWQDNRNGFNDIYGARVSGSGAVLETDGLPISKASSNQENPEIAYDGTNFLVVWQDYRNDTDNNEYSESDIYGARVTNSGMVIETDGMPISNAPKSQEHPAVTHNGDNFFVVWQDHRIAREDYPISDSDIYGSRVRSSDGKVIDTSGIAISTAVNYQSFPSVTHNGMNFLIVWQDGRSSSYDIYGAKVASNGTVSDTGGIAISTATNGQHIPKITYDGTNFLVVWQDYRSGTGFSDIFGARMSESGTLLDTSGFAISDDSADEREPVLTSMGAEMSLVVYRGSHVSPSTNSERVLARLVQSP
;
A
#
# COMPACT_ATOMS: atom_id res chain seq x y z
N MET A 1 -56.90 23.19 26.03
CA MET A 1 -56.20 22.58 27.19
C MET A 1 -54.71 22.97 27.13
N HIS A 2 -53.84 22.45 28.00
CA HIS A 2 -52.47 22.96 28.24
C HIS A 2 -51.58 22.97 26.98
N ARG A 3 -51.15 24.15 26.49
CA ARG A 3 -49.93 24.94 26.81
C ARG A 3 -48.64 24.28 26.25
N LYS A 4 -47.95 24.81 25.22
CA LYS A 4 -47.23 26.11 25.04
C LYS A 4 -46.06 26.30 26.03
N LYS A 5 -44.87 26.81 25.65
CA LYS A 5 -44.17 26.99 24.34
C LYS A 5 -42.70 27.42 24.65
N ILE A 6 -41.79 27.31 23.65
CA ILE A 6 -40.58 28.14 23.33
C ILE A 6 -40.23 29.27 24.35
N GLY A 7 -38.97 29.54 24.75
CA GLY A 7 -37.64 29.06 24.34
C GLY A 7 -36.61 30.22 24.17
N ILE A 8 -35.30 29.90 24.08
CA ILE A 8 -34.14 30.73 23.64
C ILE A 8 -33.72 31.98 24.48
N PRO A 9 -32.47 32.52 24.34
CA PRO A 9 -31.69 33.08 25.47
C PRO A 9 -31.16 34.52 25.25
N LEU A 10 -30.17 34.97 26.06
CA LEU A 10 -29.14 35.92 25.62
C LEU A 10 -27.82 35.81 26.43
N SER A 11 -26.74 36.41 25.90
CA SER A 11 -25.37 36.46 26.44
C SER A 11 -24.89 37.92 26.62
N VAL A 12 -23.71 38.17 27.23
CA VAL A 12 -22.67 39.17 26.83
C VAL A 12 -21.55 39.33 27.89
N LEU A 13 -20.38 39.77 27.41
CA LEU A 13 -19.05 39.95 28.02
C LEU A 13 -18.95 40.80 29.31
N ILE A 14 -17.83 40.68 30.05
CA ILE A 14 -16.77 41.73 30.15
C ILE A 14 -15.46 41.22 30.82
N TYR A 15 -14.35 41.92 30.54
CA TYR A 15 -12.95 41.65 30.92
C TYR A 15 -12.63 41.69 32.44
N GLY A 16 -11.53 41.03 32.86
CA GLY A 16 -10.89 41.24 34.17
C GLY A 16 -9.49 40.60 34.28
N LEU A 17 -8.45 41.39 34.56
CA LEU A 17 -7.03 41.00 34.49
C LEU A 17 -6.50 40.10 35.63
N LEU A 18 -5.71 39.08 35.24
CA LEU A 18 -4.29 38.82 35.60
C LEU A 18 -3.75 38.91 37.05
N LEU A 19 -2.77 38.02 37.31
CA LEU A 19 -1.66 38.04 38.29
C LEU A 19 -1.86 37.50 39.73
N SER A 20 -1.25 36.33 39.94
CA SER A 20 -0.21 36.03 40.96
C SER A 20 -0.48 36.17 42.47
N GLY A 21 -0.24 35.08 43.21
CA GLY A 21 -0.05 35.12 44.66
C GLY A 21 0.16 33.74 45.30
N CYS A 22 1.42 33.32 45.50
CA CYS A 22 1.72 32.13 46.31
C CYS A 22 1.48 32.41 47.80
N GLY A 23 0.90 31.45 48.52
CA GLY A 23 0.72 31.52 49.98
C GLY A 23 0.64 30.13 50.59
N GLN A 24 1.69 29.72 51.30
CA GLN A 24 1.76 28.45 52.05
C GLN A 24 0.99 28.52 53.39
N PRO A 25 0.65 27.38 54.01
CA PRO A 25 -0.36 27.30 55.07
C PRO A 25 0.19 27.45 56.50
N SER A 26 -0.70 27.63 57.48
CA SER A 26 -0.40 27.41 58.91
C SER A 26 -1.62 26.94 59.73
N GLU A 27 -1.52 25.69 60.20
CA GLU A 27 -1.92 25.16 61.52
C GLU A 27 -3.25 25.55 62.23
N SER A 28 -4.15 24.56 62.31
CA SER A 28 -4.77 24.02 63.56
C SER A 28 -5.78 24.85 64.39
N VAL A 29 -6.71 24.15 65.06
CA VAL A 29 -7.03 24.32 66.51
C VAL A 29 -8.04 23.25 67.03
N GLN A 30 -7.61 22.52 68.08
CA GLN A 30 -8.37 21.88 69.20
C GLN A 30 -9.45 20.77 68.99
N GLY A 31 -9.55 19.89 70.01
CA GLY A 31 -10.54 18.80 70.18
C GLY A 31 -11.75 19.19 71.05
N PRO A 32 -12.07 18.54 72.21
CA PRO A 32 -11.29 17.56 73.00
C PRO A 32 -12.09 16.34 73.57
N SER A 33 -11.43 15.44 74.33
CA SER A 33 -11.81 15.03 75.71
C SER A 33 -11.04 13.78 76.20
N ASP A 34 -10.95 13.58 77.53
CA ASP A 34 -9.90 12.78 78.20
C ASP A 34 -10.36 11.50 78.93
N LYS A 35 -9.35 10.75 79.42
CA LYS A 35 -9.30 9.70 80.47
C LYS A 35 -9.24 8.25 79.97
N GLU A 36 -8.51 7.31 80.62
CA GLU A 36 -7.93 7.33 81.98
C GLU A 36 -6.56 6.57 82.08
N HIS A 37 -5.86 6.68 83.21
CA HIS A 37 -4.52 6.12 83.51
C HIS A 37 -4.50 5.65 85.00
N PRO A 38 -3.60 4.75 85.52
CA PRO A 38 -2.13 5.03 85.58
C PRO A 38 -1.13 3.82 85.78
N SER A 39 0.16 4.14 85.97
CA SER A 39 1.21 3.38 86.75
C SER A 39 1.86 2.11 86.12
N VAL A 40 3.15 1.73 86.28
CA VAL A 40 4.32 2.17 87.12
C VAL A 40 5.64 2.15 86.28
N ILE A 41 6.71 2.82 86.74
CA ILE A 41 8.05 3.07 86.10
C ILE A 41 9.19 2.25 86.78
N PRO A 42 10.25 1.78 86.07
CA PRO A 42 11.61 2.31 86.28
C PRO A 42 12.54 2.34 85.03
N GLU A 43 13.71 3.00 85.18
CA GLU A 43 14.58 3.54 84.12
C GLU A 43 15.70 2.62 83.59
N LYS A 44 16.28 2.98 82.42
CA LYS A 44 17.74 2.89 82.19
C LYS A 44 18.25 3.71 80.99
N GLU A 45 19.20 4.62 81.25
CA GLU A 45 20.11 5.19 80.23
C GLU A 45 21.26 4.20 79.87
N PRO A 46 22.14 4.52 78.91
CA PRO A 46 21.83 4.87 77.52
C PRO A 46 22.60 3.94 76.55
N ARG A 47 22.26 3.93 75.26
CA ARG A 47 23.10 3.30 74.21
C ARG A 47 23.16 4.14 72.94
N GLN A 48 24.29 4.03 72.24
CA GLN A 48 24.56 4.70 70.97
C GLN A 48 23.53 4.31 69.90
N ALA A 49 23.16 5.26 69.04
CA ALA A 49 22.29 4.99 67.90
C ALA A 49 22.98 4.01 66.94
N GLN A 50 22.47 2.78 66.87
CA GLN A 50 22.89 1.77 65.91
C GLN A 50 22.21 2.04 64.58
N ALA A 51 22.97 2.03 63.47
CA ALA A 51 22.44 2.32 62.14
C ALA A 51 21.30 1.35 61.76
N SER A 52 20.28 1.86 61.07
CA SER A 52 19.11 1.08 60.66
C SER A 52 19.50 -0.05 59.70
N PHE A 53 19.11 -1.28 60.05
CA PHE A 53 19.37 -2.47 59.25
C PHE A 53 18.36 -2.60 58.12
N ASP A 54 18.74 -2.16 56.92
CA ASP A 54 17.91 -2.22 55.72
C ASP A 54 17.98 -3.61 55.07
N VAL A 55 16.95 -4.42 55.31
CA VAL A 55 16.83 -5.78 54.76
C VAL A 55 16.64 -5.75 53.25
N GLN A 56 15.92 -4.77 52.71
CA GLN A 56 15.65 -4.71 51.26
C GLN A 56 16.95 -4.44 50.51
N LYS A 57 17.70 -3.42 50.93
CA LYS A 57 19.01 -3.10 50.35
C LYS A 57 20.00 -4.27 50.40
N ILE A 58 19.99 -5.08 51.46
CA ILE A 58 20.81 -6.30 51.56
C ILE A 58 20.31 -7.38 50.61
N MET A 59 18.99 -7.56 50.47
CA MET A 59 18.40 -8.53 49.52
C MET A 59 18.68 -8.14 48.07
N ASP A 60 18.56 -6.86 47.72
CA ASP A 60 18.89 -6.33 46.39
C ASP A 60 20.38 -6.53 46.09
N GLN A 61 21.26 -6.17 47.03
CA GLN A 61 22.71 -6.38 46.94
C GLN A 61 23.06 -7.87 46.76
N VAL A 62 22.38 -8.79 47.45
CA VAL A 62 22.58 -10.24 47.31
C VAL A 62 22.00 -10.78 45.99
N HIS A 63 20.91 -10.19 45.48
CA HIS A 63 20.28 -10.57 44.22
C HIS A 63 21.16 -10.19 43.02
N PHE A 64 21.52 -8.91 42.93
CA PHE A 64 22.24 -8.30 41.81
C PHE A 64 23.77 -8.57 41.82
N ALA A 65 24.37 -9.03 42.92
CA ALA A 65 25.81 -9.29 42.98
C ALA A 65 26.31 -10.28 41.92
N PHE A 66 27.41 -9.93 41.26
CA PHE A 66 28.19 -10.84 40.43
C PHE A 66 28.86 -11.94 41.26
N ARG A 67 28.90 -13.16 40.71
CA ARG A 67 29.44 -14.36 41.37
C ARG A 67 30.48 -15.02 40.45
N PRO A 68 31.67 -15.41 40.95
CA PRO A 68 32.70 -16.03 40.11
C PRO A 68 32.25 -17.42 39.66
N GLN A 69 32.33 -17.67 38.35
CA GLN A 69 31.93 -18.93 37.72
C GLN A 69 32.92 -19.34 36.63
N GLY A 70 33.63 -20.46 36.84
CA GLY A 70 34.65 -20.94 35.93
C GLY A 70 35.82 -19.96 35.79
N THR A 71 36.00 -19.42 34.58
CA THR A 71 37.03 -18.42 34.23
C THR A 71 36.49 -16.98 34.17
N GLY A 72 35.25 -16.75 34.59
CA GLY A 72 34.59 -15.44 34.54
C GLY A 72 33.63 -15.23 35.71
N TRP A 73 32.62 -14.39 35.50
CA TRP A 73 31.60 -14.02 36.48
C TRP A 73 30.21 -14.05 35.85
N GLU A 74 29.21 -14.44 36.65
CA GLU A 74 27.80 -14.46 36.24
C GLU A 74 26.93 -13.70 37.26
N GLY A 75 25.88 -13.06 36.76
CA GLY A 75 24.94 -12.22 37.52
C GLY A 75 23.65 -12.01 36.74
N GLY A 76 22.77 -11.12 37.22
CA GLY A 76 21.53 -10.80 36.52
C GLY A 76 20.39 -10.37 37.43
N HIS A 77 19.18 -10.55 36.90
CA HIS A 77 17.88 -10.24 37.49
C HIS A 77 16.85 -11.31 37.05
N SER A 78 15.59 -11.21 37.46
CA SER A 78 14.52 -12.07 36.91
C SER A 78 14.35 -11.93 35.39
N THR A 79 14.63 -10.75 34.82
CA THR A 79 14.45 -10.45 33.39
C THR A 79 15.69 -10.67 32.52
N TYR A 80 16.87 -10.93 33.11
CA TYR A 80 18.10 -11.19 32.35
C TYR A 80 19.17 -11.93 33.13
N GLU A 81 20.02 -12.65 32.39
CA GLU A 81 21.26 -13.24 32.84
C GLU A 81 22.42 -12.55 32.13
N VAL A 82 23.45 -12.15 32.87
CA VAL A 82 24.68 -11.57 32.32
C VAL A 82 25.89 -12.40 32.73
N ARG A 83 26.79 -12.60 31.78
CA ARG A 83 28.06 -13.30 31.96
C ARG A 83 29.20 -12.44 31.43
N VAL A 84 30.27 -12.31 32.20
CA VAL A 84 31.47 -11.53 31.88
C VAL A 84 32.69 -12.45 31.95
N ASP A 85 33.55 -12.43 30.94
CA ASP A 85 34.80 -13.19 30.89
C ASP A 85 35.97 -12.31 30.42
N ALA A 86 37.11 -12.92 30.10
CA ALA A 86 38.32 -12.17 29.71
C ALA A 86 38.31 -11.66 28.26
N ASP A 87 37.35 -12.13 27.45
CA ASP A 87 37.26 -11.79 26.03
C ASP A 87 36.02 -10.91 25.73
N GLY A 88 35.07 -10.78 26.67
CA GLY A 88 33.90 -9.92 26.54
C GLY A 88 32.81 -10.16 27.58
N PHE A 89 31.57 -9.77 27.27
CA PHE A 89 30.39 -10.11 28.06
C PHE A 89 29.17 -10.45 27.19
N SER A 90 28.19 -11.13 27.76
CA SER A 90 26.93 -11.46 27.07
C SER A 90 25.72 -11.30 27.98
N VAL A 91 24.62 -10.79 27.43
CA VAL A 91 23.33 -10.62 28.11
C VAL A 91 22.29 -11.52 27.43
N THR A 92 21.51 -12.24 28.24
CA THR A 92 20.44 -13.13 27.78
C THR A 92 19.10 -12.69 28.39
N PRO A 93 18.10 -12.28 27.58
CA PRO A 93 16.81 -11.81 28.08
C PRO A 93 15.86 -12.97 28.46
N TYR A 94 14.98 -12.72 29.43
CA TYR A 94 13.92 -13.63 29.88
C TYR A 94 12.57 -12.90 29.90
N HIS A 95 11.58 -13.44 29.19
CA HIS A 95 10.20 -12.95 29.22
C HIS A 95 9.28 -13.93 29.96
N TYR A 96 8.43 -13.41 30.85
CA TYR A 96 7.36 -14.17 31.51
C TYR A 96 6.02 -13.75 30.89
N PRO A 97 5.41 -14.57 30.02
CA PRO A 97 4.06 -14.30 29.54
C PRO A 97 3.08 -14.17 30.70
N ARG A 98 2.09 -13.27 30.59
CA ARG A 98 0.92 -13.35 31.45
C ARG A 98 0.12 -14.57 31.02
N SER A 99 -0.16 -15.46 31.97
CA SER A 99 -1.08 -16.58 31.78
C SER A 99 -2.40 -16.09 31.19
N GLN A 100 -2.87 -16.75 30.12
CA GLN A 100 -4.17 -16.46 29.52
C GLN A 100 -5.29 -16.58 30.58
N PRO A 101 -6.35 -15.77 30.51
CA PRO A 101 -7.58 -16.05 31.25
C PRO A 101 -8.23 -17.33 30.68
N ASP A 102 -8.77 -18.18 31.56
CA ASP A 102 -9.33 -19.48 31.17
C ASP A 102 -10.41 -19.37 30.08
N GLU A 103 -10.33 -20.21 29.04
CA GLU A 103 -11.36 -20.29 28.00
C GLU A 103 -12.72 -20.70 28.58
N VAL A 104 -13.76 -19.93 28.27
CA VAL A 104 -15.12 -20.19 28.74
C VAL A 104 -15.78 -21.34 27.96
N GLY A 105 -15.54 -22.56 28.43
CA GLY A 105 -16.57 -23.60 28.47
C GLY A 105 -16.77 -24.45 27.22
N THR A 106 -15.85 -25.40 26.99
CA THR A 106 -16.24 -26.66 26.32
C THR A 106 -16.64 -27.72 27.35
N LEU A 107 -17.77 -28.40 27.11
CA LEU A 107 -18.34 -29.38 28.03
C LEU A 107 -17.49 -30.65 28.13
N ARG A 108 -17.09 -31.04 29.34
CA ARG A 108 -16.63 -32.41 29.65
C ARG A 108 -17.31 -32.96 30.92
N PRO A 109 -17.81 -34.22 30.91
CA PRO A 109 -18.45 -34.81 32.09
C PRO A 109 -17.48 -35.06 33.24
N SER A 110 -17.99 -34.93 34.47
CA SER A 110 -17.25 -35.16 35.71
C SER A 110 -16.92 -36.63 35.97
N PHE A 111 -15.71 -36.95 36.44
CA PHE A 111 -15.48 -38.09 37.36
C PHE A 111 -14.29 -37.88 38.30
N ALA A 112 -14.51 -38.28 39.57
CA ALA A 112 -13.56 -38.63 40.63
C ALA A 112 -12.50 -37.60 41.13
N HIS A 113 -12.41 -37.47 42.46
CA HIS A 113 -11.26 -36.87 43.15
C HIS A 113 -10.13 -37.91 43.33
N GLU A 114 -8.88 -37.49 43.09
CA GLU A 114 -7.77 -37.83 44.00
C GLU A 114 -6.98 -36.56 44.34
N ARG A 115 -6.47 -36.45 45.57
CA ARG A 115 -5.67 -35.30 46.01
C ARG A 115 -4.18 -35.66 46.02
N ARG A 116 -3.42 -35.14 45.07
CA ARG A 116 -1.97 -34.95 45.25
C ARG A 116 -1.70 -33.53 45.74
N ARG A 117 -0.66 -33.38 46.57
CA ARG A 117 0.06 -32.11 46.68
C ARG A 117 1.02 -32.07 45.51
N GLU A 118 0.85 -31.12 44.62
CA GLU A 118 1.86 -30.82 43.60
C GLU A 118 2.80 -29.74 44.15
N GLU A 119 4.04 -29.76 43.68
CA GLU A 119 5.04 -28.74 44.01
C GLU A 119 4.72 -27.43 43.26
N PRO A 120 5.32 -26.28 43.63
CA PRO A 120 5.08 -25.03 42.92
C PRO A 120 5.46 -25.18 41.44
N VAL A 121 4.46 -25.16 40.56
CA VAL A 121 4.66 -25.23 39.11
C VAL A 121 5.61 -24.10 38.71
N ALA A 122 6.72 -24.45 38.08
CA ALA A 122 7.67 -23.47 37.58
C ALA A 122 6.94 -22.57 36.57
N ARG A 123 6.97 -21.25 36.78
CA ARG A 123 6.39 -20.29 35.84
C ARG A 123 7.05 -20.49 34.48
N GLU A 124 6.26 -20.75 33.44
CA GLU A 124 6.78 -20.78 32.09
C GLU A 124 7.38 -19.42 31.72
N PHE A 125 8.55 -19.45 31.09
CA PHE A 125 9.25 -18.27 30.61
C PHE A 125 9.91 -18.57 29.28
N VAL A 126 9.94 -17.57 28.40
CA VAL A 126 10.70 -17.62 27.15
C VAL A 126 12.09 -17.05 27.46
N LYS A 127 13.12 -17.90 27.34
CA LYS A 127 14.53 -17.47 27.40
C LYS A 127 15.01 -17.20 25.99
N GLY A 128 15.51 -15.98 25.74
CA GLY A 128 16.16 -15.64 24.47
C GLY A 128 17.53 -16.30 24.33
N LYS A 129 18.19 -16.12 23.18
CA LYS A 129 19.62 -16.45 23.07
C LYS A 129 20.47 -15.27 23.57
N PRO A 130 21.70 -15.50 24.06
CA PRO A 130 22.61 -14.42 24.40
C PRO A 130 22.94 -13.53 23.20
N VAL A 131 23.01 -12.22 23.44
CA VAL A 131 23.79 -11.27 22.63
C VAL A 131 25.14 -11.11 23.31
N ARG A 132 26.25 -11.23 22.56
CA ARG A 132 27.63 -11.16 23.06
C ARG A 132 28.39 -9.98 22.46
N PHE A 133 28.95 -9.18 23.35
CA PHE A 133 29.83 -8.04 23.12
C PHE A 133 31.26 -8.48 23.44
N GLY A 134 32.22 -8.26 22.54
CA GLY A 134 33.63 -8.53 22.79
C GLY A 134 34.28 -7.46 23.67
N ALA A 135 35.57 -7.62 23.98
CA ALA A 135 36.32 -6.74 24.88
C ALA A 135 36.25 -5.26 24.47
N ALA A 136 35.84 -4.40 25.41
CA ALA A 136 35.85 -2.95 25.26
C ALA A 136 37.27 -2.41 25.06
N SER A 137 37.42 -1.44 24.15
CA SER A 137 38.67 -0.71 23.92
C SER A 137 38.43 0.79 24.08
N VAL A 138 39.15 1.39 25.02
CA VAL A 138 39.10 2.83 25.34
C VAL A 138 40.36 3.47 24.79
N SER A 139 40.24 4.52 23.96
CA SER A 139 41.41 5.16 23.35
C SER A 139 41.28 6.68 23.21
N ARG A 140 42.42 7.37 23.09
CA ARG A 140 42.51 8.81 22.83
C ARG A 140 43.71 9.09 21.93
N ALA A 141 43.46 9.71 20.77
CA ALA A 141 44.45 9.87 19.68
C ALA A 141 45.22 8.57 19.33
N GLY A 142 44.54 7.42 19.30
CA GLY A 142 45.12 6.12 18.91
C GLY A 142 46.10 5.49 19.91
N MET A 143 46.32 6.09 21.08
CA MET A 143 46.97 5.42 22.20
C MET A 143 45.95 4.72 23.11
N VAL A 144 46.43 3.70 23.81
CA VAL A 144 45.70 2.69 24.58
C VAL A 144 45.05 1.60 23.71
N ARG A 145 45.71 0.43 23.68
CA ARG A 145 45.11 -0.89 23.49
C ARG A 145 45.31 -1.67 24.78
N LEU A 146 44.25 -2.23 25.36
CA LEU A 146 44.35 -3.07 26.56
C LEU A 146 43.41 -4.26 26.42
N SER A 147 43.98 -5.45 26.53
CA SER A 147 43.24 -6.69 26.77
C SER A 147 42.97 -6.83 28.27
N HIS A 148 41.79 -7.27 28.67
CA HIS A 148 41.48 -7.60 30.06
C HIS A 148 42.50 -8.58 30.65
N LYS A 149 43.34 -8.13 31.58
CA LYS A 149 44.10 -9.05 32.43
C LYS A 149 43.23 -9.43 33.61
N ALA A 150 42.84 -10.71 33.66
CA ALA A 150 41.79 -11.26 34.52
C ALA A 150 42.10 -11.20 36.03
N HIS A 151 42.05 -9.99 36.59
CA HIS A 151 41.98 -9.70 38.02
C HIS A 151 40.72 -8.87 38.31
N GLY A 152 39.57 -9.37 37.84
CA GLY A 152 38.28 -8.77 38.15
C GLY A 152 37.98 -8.89 39.63
N LEU A 153 37.63 -7.76 40.25
CA LEU A 153 37.28 -7.69 41.67
C LEU A 153 35.77 -7.45 41.79
N VAL A 154 35.06 -8.40 42.40
CA VAL A 154 33.71 -8.13 42.92
C VAL A 154 33.86 -7.29 44.18
N ASN A 155 33.35 -6.06 44.15
CA ASN A 155 33.50 -5.09 45.22
C ASN A 155 32.51 -5.35 46.38
N ALA A 156 32.57 -4.52 47.42
CA ALA A 156 31.68 -4.64 48.58
C ALA A 156 30.18 -4.41 48.28
N THR A 157 29.81 -3.84 47.12
CA THR A 157 28.41 -3.66 46.68
C THR A 157 27.93 -4.73 45.70
N GLY A 158 28.79 -5.70 45.33
CA GLY A 158 28.46 -6.75 44.37
C GLY A 158 28.71 -6.39 42.89
N ALA A 159 29.22 -5.19 42.60
CA ALA A 159 29.66 -4.79 41.26
C ALA A 159 30.98 -5.47 40.89
N LEU A 160 31.19 -5.76 39.62
CA LEU A 160 32.45 -6.30 39.09
C LEU A 160 33.28 -5.16 38.48
N SER A 161 34.49 -4.92 39.00
CA SER A 161 35.47 -4.00 38.40
C SER A 161 36.55 -4.76 37.63
N LEU A 162 36.84 -4.32 36.40
CA LEU A 162 37.93 -4.80 35.54
C LEU A 162 38.88 -3.63 35.23
N SER A 163 40.19 -3.82 35.35
CA SER A 163 41.15 -2.72 35.10
C SER A 163 41.50 -2.58 33.62
N LEU A 164 41.19 -1.41 33.05
CA LEU A 164 41.57 -0.96 31.70
C LEU A 164 42.59 0.19 31.77
N GLY A 165 43.58 0.05 32.66
CA GLY A 165 44.84 0.83 32.66
C GLY A 165 44.71 2.29 33.08
N GLU A 166 44.32 3.20 32.18
CA GLU A 166 43.95 4.58 32.54
C GLU A 166 42.45 4.72 32.88
N ALA A 167 41.68 3.64 32.73
CA ALA A 167 40.27 3.52 33.14
C ALA A 167 40.04 2.26 33.99
N GLU A 168 38.95 2.22 34.75
CA GLU A 168 38.35 0.99 35.27
C GLU A 168 36.98 0.79 34.62
N GLU A 169 36.71 -0.40 34.12
CA GLU A 169 35.41 -0.83 33.62
C GLU A 169 34.63 -1.49 34.76
N HIS A 170 33.37 -1.11 34.94
CA HIS A 170 32.49 -1.59 36.00
C HIS A 170 31.23 -2.18 35.39
N PHE A 171 30.82 -3.35 35.89
CA PHE A 171 29.52 -3.94 35.63
C PHE A 171 28.70 -3.96 36.92
N GLN A 172 27.52 -3.33 36.89
CA GLN A 172 26.57 -3.27 38.01
C GLN A 172 25.19 -3.71 37.52
N ASN A 173 24.68 -4.81 38.05
CA ASN A 173 23.31 -5.24 37.77
C ASN A 173 22.31 -4.36 38.54
N GLY A 174 21.20 -4.03 37.89
CA GLY A 174 20.04 -3.37 38.48
C GLY A 174 18.73 -3.90 37.89
N GLN A 175 17.61 -3.34 38.33
CA GLN A 175 16.27 -3.78 37.94
C GLN A 175 15.98 -3.57 36.44
N ASP A 176 16.52 -2.49 35.85
CA ASP A 176 16.29 -2.11 34.46
C ASP A 176 17.30 -2.74 33.47
N GLY A 177 18.39 -3.33 33.96
CA GLY A 177 19.48 -3.87 33.13
C GLY A 177 20.82 -3.89 33.87
N VAL A 178 21.89 -4.18 33.14
CA VAL A 178 23.27 -4.08 33.63
C VAL A 178 23.88 -2.76 33.15
N GLU A 179 24.31 -1.91 34.09
CA GLU A 179 25.17 -0.76 33.77
C GLU A 179 26.57 -1.28 33.43
N GLN A 180 27.11 -0.86 32.29
CA GLN A 180 28.51 -1.02 31.91
C GLN A 180 29.12 0.37 31.91
N SER A 181 30.01 0.69 32.84
CA SER A 181 30.57 2.05 32.93
C SER A 181 32.08 2.09 33.04
N TRP A 182 32.68 3.13 32.45
CA TRP A 182 34.13 3.35 32.49
C TRP A 182 34.44 4.57 33.35
N SER A 183 35.12 4.34 34.48
CA SER A 183 35.58 5.41 35.36
C SER A 183 37.04 5.78 35.08
N PHE A 184 37.35 7.07 35.25
CA PHE A 184 38.63 7.67 34.98
C PHE A 184 39.05 8.44 36.24
N GLY A 185 40.02 7.92 36.99
CA GLY A 185 40.51 8.57 38.21
C GLY A 185 41.24 9.90 37.97
N GLN A 186 41.73 10.11 36.74
CA GLN A 186 42.43 11.32 36.28
C GLN A 186 42.11 11.56 34.80
N LYS A 187 42.44 12.75 34.28
CA LYS A 187 42.20 13.12 32.89
C LYS A 187 42.95 12.19 31.90
N PRO A 188 42.25 11.49 30.98
CA PRO A 188 42.88 10.58 30.02
C PRO A 188 43.93 11.28 29.15
N ARG A 189 45.10 10.64 28.99
CA ARG A 189 46.23 11.23 28.25
C ARG A 189 45.94 11.30 26.74
N GLY A 190 46.61 12.24 26.08
CA GLY A 190 46.45 12.50 24.64
C GLY A 190 45.67 13.77 24.35
N ALA A 191 45.30 13.95 23.08
CA ALA A 191 44.54 15.07 22.55
C ALA A 191 43.35 14.55 21.74
N GLY A 192 42.44 15.44 21.33
CA GLY A 192 41.22 15.05 20.64
C GLY A 192 40.22 14.32 21.56
N ASP A 193 39.29 13.62 20.93
CA ASP A 193 38.16 12.93 21.55
C ASP A 193 38.60 11.68 22.32
N LEU A 194 37.76 11.24 23.26
CA LEU A 194 37.89 9.97 23.97
C LEU A 194 36.87 8.99 23.38
N GLU A 195 37.35 7.92 22.75
CA GLU A 195 36.53 6.96 22.02
C GLU A 195 36.51 5.62 22.77
N VAL A 196 35.32 5.11 23.05
CA VAL A 196 35.10 3.74 23.56
C VAL A 196 34.46 2.90 22.47
N ARG A 197 35.12 1.80 22.12
CA ARG A 197 34.72 0.83 21.09
C ARG A 197 34.42 -0.54 21.69
N LEU A 198 33.22 -1.06 21.43
CA LEU A 198 32.75 -2.35 21.92
C LEU A 198 32.26 -3.21 20.73
N PRO A 199 33.03 -4.21 20.26
CA PRO A 199 32.64 -5.02 19.11
C PRO A 199 31.48 -5.97 19.43
N ILE A 200 30.63 -6.26 18.44
CA ILE A 200 29.60 -7.32 18.56
C ILE A 200 30.19 -8.64 18.02
N GLU A 201 30.16 -9.68 18.86
CA GLU A 201 30.63 -11.02 18.48
C GLU A 201 29.48 -11.92 18.04
N HIS A 202 28.37 -11.91 18.80
CA HIS A 202 27.15 -12.65 18.44
C HIS A 202 25.91 -11.77 18.70
N GLY A 203 25.19 -11.43 17.65
CA GLY A 203 23.97 -10.64 17.69
C GLY A 203 23.76 -9.89 16.37
N VAL A 204 22.52 -9.62 16.01
CA VAL A 204 22.17 -8.83 14.82
C VAL A 204 21.68 -7.47 15.30
N PHE A 205 22.24 -6.38 14.76
CA PHE A 205 21.73 -5.04 14.98
C PHE A 205 20.36 -4.88 14.31
N VAL A 206 19.36 -4.45 15.08
CA VAL A 206 17.94 -4.37 14.66
C VAL A 206 17.55 -2.93 14.33
N GLY A 207 18.08 -1.95 15.06
CA GLY A 207 17.78 -0.52 14.86
C GLY A 207 18.29 0.37 15.98
N GLU A 208 18.06 1.68 15.86
CA GLU A 208 18.38 2.69 16.87
C GLU A 208 17.10 3.44 17.28
N THR A 209 16.98 3.77 18.55
CA THR A 209 15.90 4.61 19.12
C THR A 209 16.52 5.69 20.01
N ASP A 210 15.73 6.70 20.40
CA ASP A 210 16.11 7.73 21.38
C ASP A 210 16.65 7.17 22.73
N LYS A 211 16.45 5.87 22.99
CA LYS A 211 16.89 5.17 24.20
C LYS A 211 18.12 4.27 23.98
N GLY A 212 18.55 4.01 22.74
CA GLY A 212 19.76 3.22 22.45
C GLY A 212 19.71 2.37 21.18
N LEU A 213 20.72 1.51 21.05
CA LEU A 213 20.93 0.58 19.93
C LEU A 213 20.33 -0.79 20.26
N HIS A 214 19.55 -1.38 19.35
CA HIS A 214 18.82 -2.62 19.57
C HIS A 214 19.50 -3.82 18.90
N PHE A 215 19.57 -4.96 19.59
CA PHE A 215 20.25 -6.18 19.13
C PHE A 215 19.45 -7.44 19.46
N SER A 216 19.25 -8.33 18.48
CA SER A 216 18.56 -9.61 18.65
C SER A 216 19.48 -10.82 18.45
N SER A 217 19.05 -11.98 18.94
CA SER A 217 19.80 -13.24 18.80
C SER A 217 18.83 -14.40 18.55
N GLY A 218 18.53 -14.67 17.28
CA GLY A 218 17.65 -15.75 16.84
C GLY A 218 16.15 -15.51 17.07
N ASN A 219 15.37 -16.53 16.73
CA ASN A 219 13.95 -16.44 16.38
C ASN A 219 12.97 -16.39 17.57
N THR A 220 13.41 -16.01 18.77
CA THR A 220 12.56 -16.02 19.98
C THR A 220 11.80 -14.69 20.22
N GLY A 221 11.97 -13.69 19.35
CA GLY A 221 11.35 -12.36 19.53
C GLY A 221 11.87 -11.58 20.75
N LEU A 222 13.07 -11.91 21.25
CA LEU A 222 13.66 -11.27 22.43
C LEU A 222 15.10 -10.82 22.13
N GLY A 223 15.36 -9.52 22.25
CA GLY A 223 16.69 -8.92 22.16
C GLY A 223 17.08 -8.13 23.40
N VAL A 224 18.14 -7.32 23.24
CA VAL A 224 18.69 -6.41 24.23
C VAL A 224 18.95 -5.05 23.59
N ARG A 225 18.68 -3.99 24.34
CA ARG A 225 18.99 -2.60 23.98
C ARG A 225 20.25 -2.16 24.73
N TYR A 226 21.25 -1.70 23.98
CA TYR A 226 22.44 -1.02 24.49
C TYR A 226 22.18 0.49 24.55
N GLY A 227 21.96 1.02 25.75
CA GLY A 227 21.59 2.42 25.95
C GLY A 227 22.67 3.42 25.53
N HIS A 228 22.26 4.65 25.22
CA HIS A 228 23.19 5.77 25.14
C HIS A 228 23.90 6.00 26.49
N GLY A 229 25.14 6.49 26.46
CA GLY A 229 25.92 6.75 27.67
C GLY A 229 25.63 8.12 28.28
N THR A 230 25.96 8.29 29.55
CA THR A 230 26.09 9.62 30.19
C THR A 230 27.50 9.81 30.71
N TRP A 231 28.14 10.92 30.34
CA TRP A 231 29.39 11.38 30.95
C TRP A 231 29.09 12.17 32.23
N VAL A 232 29.76 11.84 33.34
CA VAL A 232 29.59 12.47 34.66
C VAL A 232 30.94 12.92 35.20
N ASP A 233 31.08 14.20 35.55
CA ASP A 233 32.32 14.75 36.14
C ASP A 233 32.32 14.75 37.68
N ALA A 234 33.44 15.15 38.31
CA ALA A 234 33.54 15.22 39.77
C ALA A 234 32.74 16.35 40.44
N GLN A 235 31.95 17.14 39.68
CA GLN A 235 30.94 18.06 40.21
C GLN A 235 29.53 17.46 40.12
N GLY A 236 29.34 16.36 39.38
CA GLY A 236 28.03 15.80 39.06
C GLY A 236 27.37 16.46 37.86
N HIS A 237 28.14 17.07 36.93
CA HIS A 237 27.57 17.48 35.64
C HIS A 237 27.35 16.25 34.76
N HIS A 238 26.08 15.97 34.43
CA HIS A 238 25.68 14.91 33.50
C HIS A 238 25.61 15.46 32.07
N THR A 239 26.32 14.83 31.13
CA THR A 239 26.26 15.14 29.69
C THR A 239 25.93 13.88 28.88
N PRO A 240 24.83 13.84 28.09
CA PRO A 240 24.51 12.69 27.25
C PRO A 240 25.56 12.43 26.17
N ILE A 241 25.89 11.15 25.95
CA ILE A 241 26.85 10.65 24.96
C ILE A 241 26.14 9.59 24.09
N PRO A 242 25.70 9.92 22.87
CA PRO A 242 25.07 8.96 21.97
C PRO A 242 25.98 7.76 21.67
N ALA A 243 25.40 6.56 21.69
CA ALA A 243 26.03 5.33 21.23
C ALA A 243 25.70 5.14 19.73
N ARG A 244 26.70 4.87 18.90
CA ARG A 244 26.53 4.60 17.45
C ARG A 244 26.94 3.18 17.11
N PHE A 245 26.39 2.59 16.05
CA PHE A 245 26.86 1.30 15.52
C PHE A 245 27.61 1.47 14.20
N GLU A 246 28.92 1.24 14.22
CA GLU A 246 29.82 1.50 13.09
C GLU A 246 30.70 0.26 12.83
N GLY A 247 30.55 -0.35 11.65
CA GLY A 247 31.43 -1.44 11.19
C GLY A 247 31.47 -2.66 12.14
N GLY A 248 30.31 -3.05 12.70
CA GLY A 248 30.22 -4.16 13.66
C GLY A 248 30.61 -3.79 15.10
N THR A 249 30.85 -2.51 15.39
CA THR A 249 31.32 -2.01 16.69
C THR A 249 30.39 -0.93 17.22
N ILE A 250 30.01 -1.00 18.50
CA ILE A 250 29.38 0.13 19.19
C ILE A 250 30.45 1.15 19.53
N VAL A 251 30.21 2.42 19.20
CA VAL A 251 31.11 3.55 19.40
C VAL A 251 30.45 4.59 20.30
N LEU A 252 31.10 4.95 21.40
CA LEU A 252 30.77 6.08 22.26
C LEU A 252 31.91 7.10 22.16
N ASN A 253 31.63 8.30 21.65
CA ASN A 253 32.60 9.40 21.56
C ASN A 253 32.29 10.48 22.60
N VAL A 254 33.21 10.70 23.54
CA VAL A 254 33.18 11.82 24.49
C VAL A 254 34.01 12.98 23.93
N PRO A 255 33.40 14.13 23.57
CA PRO A 255 34.09 15.18 22.82
C PRO A 255 35.30 15.78 23.54
N ALA A 256 36.35 16.10 22.77
CA ALA A 256 37.63 16.62 23.26
C ALA A 256 37.48 17.80 24.22
N GLN A 257 36.51 18.68 23.97
CA GLN A 257 36.24 19.85 24.80
C GLN A 257 35.68 19.47 26.17
N LEU A 258 34.74 18.51 26.23
CA LEU A 258 34.15 17.99 27.47
C LEU A 258 35.21 17.26 28.31
N VAL A 259 35.99 16.37 27.70
CA VAL A 259 37.14 15.69 28.34
C VAL A 259 38.23 16.69 28.77
N ASN A 260 38.26 17.88 28.17
CA ASN A 260 39.22 18.93 28.54
C ASN A 260 38.75 19.85 29.66
N ALA A 261 37.43 20.08 29.79
CA ALA A 261 36.81 20.94 30.79
C ALA A 261 36.38 20.19 32.07
N SER A 262 36.11 18.88 31.97
CA SER A 262 35.72 18.04 33.12
C SER A 262 36.78 18.03 34.21
N THR A 263 36.35 17.97 35.47
CA THR A 263 37.20 17.58 36.59
C THR A 263 37.04 16.10 36.90
N TYR A 264 38.03 15.52 37.59
CA TYR A 264 38.18 14.08 37.77
C TYR A 264 38.19 13.70 39.28
N PRO A 265 37.67 12.53 39.68
CA PRO A 265 37.24 11.41 38.84
C PRO A 265 35.98 11.68 38.00
N ALA A 266 35.91 11.09 36.81
CA ALA A 266 34.77 11.18 35.91
C ALA A 266 34.40 9.78 35.38
N ALA A 267 33.17 9.58 34.92
CA ALA A 267 32.70 8.28 34.41
C ALA A 267 31.83 8.41 33.15
N LEU A 268 31.82 7.35 32.33
CA LEU A 268 30.89 7.17 31.21
C LEU A 268 30.00 5.96 31.48
N SER A 269 28.69 6.15 31.64
CA SER A 269 27.72 5.08 31.98
C SER A 269 26.59 4.94 30.95
N PRO A 270 26.66 3.96 30.04
CA PRO A 270 25.50 3.33 29.38
C PRO A 270 24.92 2.15 30.19
N THR A 271 23.68 1.76 29.86
CA THR A 271 22.97 0.61 30.44
C THR A 271 22.51 -0.37 29.37
N VAL A 272 22.78 -1.66 29.55
CA VAL A 272 22.32 -2.73 28.66
C VAL A 272 21.11 -3.43 29.29
N SER A 273 19.96 -3.32 28.62
CA SER A 273 18.64 -3.71 29.16
C SER A 273 17.91 -4.68 28.22
N PRO A 274 17.18 -5.68 28.73
CA PRO A 274 16.19 -6.42 27.94
C PRO A 274 15.13 -5.52 27.32
N GLU A 275 14.59 -5.94 26.19
CA GLU A 275 13.48 -5.26 25.49
C GLU A 275 12.13 -5.56 26.17
N ILE A 276 12.02 -5.22 27.45
CA ILE A 276 10.88 -5.55 28.34
C ILE A 276 10.25 -4.29 28.97
N GLY A 277 10.84 -3.11 28.76
CA GLY A 277 10.22 -1.83 29.11
C GLY A 277 9.17 -1.38 28.10
N MET A 278 8.35 -0.38 28.48
CA MET A 278 7.53 0.39 27.53
C MET A 278 8.41 1.31 26.69
N ASP A 279 9.12 0.73 25.73
CA ASP A 279 9.68 1.46 24.60
C ASP A 279 8.69 1.48 23.42
N ALA A 280 9.01 2.22 22.37
CA ALA A 280 8.38 1.95 21.09
C ALA A 280 8.85 0.56 20.61
N PRO A 281 7.94 -0.38 20.28
CA PRO A 281 8.36 -1.68 19.72
C PRO A 281 9.09 -1.47 18.39
N VAL A 282 10.27 -2.07 18.27
CA VAL A 282 11.05 -2.07 17.01
C VAL A 282 10.50 -3.20 16.15
N TYR A 283 9.64 -2.85 15.19
CA TYR A 283 9.01 -3.81 14.29
C TYR A 283 10.03 -4.40 13.30
N GLY A 284 10.00 -5.73 13.15
CA GLY A 284 10.72 -6.43 12.08
C GLY A 284 9.88 -6.54 10.81
N PRO A 285 10.46 -7.02 9.69
CA PRO A 285 9.67 -7.39 8.52
C PRO A 285 8.67 -8.49 8.90
N ALA A 286 7.40 -8.33 8.50
CA ALA A 286 6.35 -9.27 8.85
C ALA A 286 6.33 -10.51 7.93
N ASP A 287 5.91 -11.67 8.46
CA ASP A 287 6.27 -12.99 7.94
C ASP A 287 5.40 -13.58 6.81
N ASN A 288 6.07 -14.04 5.74
CA ASN A 288 5.66 -14.66 4.45
C ASN A 288 5.22 -13.72 3.29
N ALA A 289 4.46 -14.17 2.25
CA ALA A 289 3.92 -13.44 1.04
C ALA A 289 3.51 -11.99 1.20
N GLN A 290 3.27 -11.27 0.09
CA GLN A 290 2.73 -9.90 -0.05
C GLN A 290 2.27 -9.59 -1.55
N TYR A 291 1.42 -10.31 -2.32
CA TYR A 291 0.97 -10.00 -3.75
C TYR A 291 0.43 -8.50 -3.89
N ASN A 292 0.26 -7.77 -5.07
CA ASN A 292 -0.48 -6.54 -5.72
C ASN A 292 -0.86 -4.94 -5.42
N PRO A 293 -0.07 -3.80 -5.34
CA PRO A 293 -0.38 -2.35 -4.94
C PRO A 293 -1.72 -1.45 -5.09
N SER A 294 -1.82 -0.14 -4.58
CA SER A 294 -2.86 1.00 -4.76
C SER A 294 -2.91 2.29 -3.84
N LEU A 295 -2.79 3.63 -4.19
CA LEU A 295 -2.69 4.86 -3.24
C LEU A 295 -3.73 6.10 -3.15
N ALA A 296 -3.90 6.95 -2.00
CA ALA A 296 -4.20 9.74 -1.25
C ALA A 296 -3.26 10.68 -0.27
N TYR A 297 -2.58 11.77 -0.73
CA TYR A 297 -2.07 12.90 0.11
C TYR A 297 -3.22 13.73 0.67
N ASP A 298 -3.41 13.88 1.98
CA ASP A 298 -4.50 14.73 2.53
C ASP A 298 -4.24 16.25 2.50
N GLY A 299 -3.43 16.73 1.57
CA GLY A 299 -2.77 18.02 1.73
C GLY A 299 -1.76 18.06 2.89
N THR A 300 -1.50 16.96 3.62
CA THR A 300 -0.36 16.83 4.56
C THR A 300 0.29 15.43 4.66
N ASN A 301 -0.41 14.32 4.36
CA ASN A 301 0.05 12.96 4.63
C ASN A 301 -0.60 11.87 3.76
N PHE A 302 -0.02 10.68 3.79
CA PHE A 302 -0.37 9.50 3.00
C PHE A 302 -0.58 8.23 3.90
N LEU A 303 -1.27 7.14 3.46
CA LEU A 303 -1.65 5.93 4.26
C LEU A 303 -1.33 4.59 3.59
N VAL A 304 -1.65 3.40 4.15
CA VAL A 304 -1.85 2.17 3.34
C VAL A 304 -2.93 1.14 3.73
N VAL A 305 -3.06 0.15 2.84
CA VAL A 305 -3.66 -1.21 2.79
C VAL A 305 -2.62 -2.07 1.99
N TRP A 306 -2.48 -3.41 2.00
CA TRP A 306 -1.62 -4.26 1.06
C TRP A 306 -2.14 -5.63 0.60
N TYR A 307 -1.43 -6.73 0.93
CA TYR A 307 -1.85 -8.14 1.19
C TYR A 307 -0.91 -8.91 2.15
N ASP A 308 -1.44 -9.41 3.29
CA ASP A 308 -0.87 -9.88 4.65
C ASP A 308 -1.25 -11.38 4.55
N LEU A 309 -0.66 -12.24 5.32
CA LEU A 309 -1.27 -13.35 6.00
C LEU A 309 -0.30 -13.77 7.15
N ARG A 310 0.44 -12.83 7.78
CA ARG A 310 0.99 -12.87 9.15
C ARG A 310 -0.03 -13.33 10.23
N ARG A 311 -1.17 -13.91 9.84
CA ARG A 311 -2.28 -14.40 10.63
C ARG A 311 -2.88 -15.63 9.96
N ASP A 312 -2.91 -16.75 10.66
CA ASP A 312 -3.39 -18.04 10.13
C ASP A 312 -4.93 -18.17 10.04
N SER A 313 -5.67 -17.10 10.37
CA SER A 313 -7.10 -16.93 10.03
C SER A 313 -7.36 -17.03 8.54
N GLY A 314 -6.34 -16.76 7.74
CA GLY A 314 -6.55 -16.23 6.43
C GLY A 314 -6.56 -14.71 6.52
N ALA A 315 -7.59 -14.14 5.91
CA ALA A 315 -7.32 -12.97 5.15
C ALA A 315 -7.63 -11.65 5.85
N ASP A 316 -6.68 -11.16 6.66
CA ASP A 316 -6.43 -9.83 7.27
C ASP A 316 -5.85 -8.59 6.47
N ILE A 317 -6.28 -7.31 6.62
CA ILE A 317 -5.85 -6.12 5.78
C ILE A 317 -5.02 -4.71 6.16
N TYR A 318 -4.61 -3.80 7.18
CA TYR A 318 -4.70 -3.04 8.58
C TYR A 318 -4.45 -1.50 8.34
N GLY A 319 -3.26 -0.87 8.48
CA GLY A 319 -3.09 0.59 8.19
C GLY A 319 -1.70 1.16 8.53
N THR A 320 -1.01 1.93 7.70
CA THR A 320 0.18 2.72 8.10
C THR A 320 0.01 4.11 7.58
N ARG A 321 0.92 4.98 7.98
CA ARG A 321 0.81 6.40 7.87
C ARG A 321 2.11 7.02 7.49
N VAL A 322 2.09 8.13 6.76
CA VAL A 322 3.30 8.71 6.18
C VAL A 322 3.21 10.18 5.90
N ASN A 323 4.38 10.82 5.90
CA ASN A 323 4.60 12.21 5.53
C ASN A 323 5.43 12.39 4.23
N SER A 324 5.60 13.66 3.83
CA SER A 324 6.21 14.08 2.56
C SER A 324 7.64 13.64 2.37
N THR A 325 8.31 13.27 3.45
CA THR A 325 9.77 13.33 3.57
C THR A 325 10.46 11.99 3.64
N GLY A 326 9.76 10.89 3.91
CA GLY A 326 10.38 9.57 4.06
C GLY A 326 10.01 8.80 5.33
N THR A 327 9.16 9.37 6.20
CA THR A 327 8.93 8.82 7.54
C THR A 327 7.68 7.96 7.64
N VAL A 328 7.87 6.69 8.02
CA VAL A 328 6.79 5.83 8.56
C VAL A 328 6.25 6.48 9.82
N LEU A 329 4.94 6.67 9.95
CA LEU A 329 4.32 7.15 11.18
C LEU A 329 3.72 5.98 12.00
N ASP A 330 3.29 4.87 11.37
CA ASP A 330 2.52 3.80 12.04
C ASP A 330 3.01 2.37 11.67
N THR A 331 4.31 2.13 11.88
CA THR A 331 5.18 0.94 11.63
C THR A 331 4.66 -0.47 12.01
N ALA A 332 3.41 -0.61 12.40
CA ALA A 332 2.78 -1.80 12.97
C ALA A 332 1.64 -2.37 12.14
N GLY A 333 1.02 -1.51 11.33
CA GLY A 333 -0.35 -1.70 10.89
C GLY A 333 -1.42 -1.31 11.94
N ILE A 334 -2.45 -0.60 11.49
CA ILE A 334 -3.53 -0.02 12.33
C ILE A 334 -4.80 -0.87 12.22
N PRO A 335 -5.30 -1.53 13.29
CA PRO A 335 -6.27 -2.60 13.11
C PRO A 335 -7.63 -2.26 12.55
N ILE A 336 -7.76 -2.54 11.26
CA ILE A 336 -8.83 -2.00 10.46
C ILE A 336 -9.75 -3.08 9.91
N SER A 337 -9.55 -4.29 10.38
CA SER A 337 -10.61 -5.20 10.80
C SER A 337 -9.94 -6.31 11.65
N THR A 338 -10.68 -7.38 12.07
CA THR A 338 -10.22 -8.75 12.53
C THR A 338 -11.37 -9.83 12.60
N ALA A 339 -11.49 -10.92 11.75
CA ALA A 339 -12.66 -11.86 11.65
C ALA A 339 -12.55 -13.21 10.77
N LEU A 340 -13.51 -13.58 9.84
CA LEU A 340 -13.76 -14.91 9.15
C LEU A 340 -14.40 -14.94 7.68
N TYR A 341 -13.82 -15.63 6.64
CA TYR A 341 -13.92 -15.65 5.09
C TYR A 341 -13.13 -14.64 4.04
N TYR A 342 -12.34 -14.98 2.96
CA TYR A 342 -11.16 -14.19 2.32
C TYR A 342 -11.34 -12.73 1.82
N GLN A 343 -10.21 -12.00 1.54
CA GLN A 343 -10.19 -10.64 0.97
C GLN A 343 -9.03 -10.30 -0.01
N SER A 344 -9.30 -9.60 -1.10
CA SER A 344 -8.36 -9.36 -2.19
C SER A 344 -8.71 -8.26 -3.18
N ALA A 345 -7.84 -7.79 -4.09
CA ALA A 345 -8.14 -6.95 -5.28
C ALA A 345 -8.17 -5.38 -5.24
N PRO A 346 -7.45 -4.70 -4.35
CA PRO A 346 -7.72 -3.35 -3.79
C PRO A 346 -7.40 -2.06 -4.60
N ALA A 347 -8.38 -1.23 -4.96
CA ALA A 347 -8.25 -0.05 -5.83
C ALA A 347 -8.67 1.44 -5.50
N VAL A 348 -7.68 2.38 -5.37
CA VAL A 348 -7.57 3.83 -4.88
C VAL A 348 -8.59 4.90 -5.33
N THR A 349 -8.44 6.20 -4.96
CA THR A 349 -9.27 7.43 -5.13
C THR A 349 -9.28 8.35 -3.92
N PHE A 350 -9.82 9.60 -3.88
CA PHE A 350 -9.69 10.44 -2.63
C PHE A 350 -10.67 11.61 -2.25
N ASN A 351 -11.69 12.05 -2.98
CA ASN A 351 -12.89 12.63 -2.32
C ASN A 351 -12.89 13.87 -1.40
N GLY A 352 -14.04 14.53 -1.40
CA GLY A 352 -14.55 15.36 -0.31
C GLY A 352 -13.55 16.40 0.18
N THR A 353 -13.50 16.72 1.47
CA THR A 353 -14.44 16.46 2.58
C THR A 353 -14.36 15.18 3.47
N ASN A 354 -14.68 13.92 3.08
CA ASN A 354 -14.91 12.85 4.12
C ASN A 354 -14.86 11.32 3.78
N PHE A 355 -13.81 10.87 3.08
CA PHE A 355 -13.31 9.48 2.89
C PHE A 355 -14.12 8.52 1.97
N LEU A 356 -13.49 7.51 1.30
CA LEU A 356 -14.05 6.15 1.00
C LEU A 356 -12.94 5.00 0.91
N VAL A 357 -13.04 3.64 0.63
CA VAL A 357 -12.05 2.42 0.61
C VAL A 357 -12.59 1.06 0.07
N VAL A 358 -13.60 0.93 -0.82
CA VAL A 358 -14.06 -0.37 -1.42
C VAL A 358 -13.20 -1.70 -1.42
N TRP A 359 -13.78 -2.91 -1.53
CA TRP A 359 -13.38 -3.99 -0.58
C TRP A 359 -13.66 -5.47 -0.96
N ASN A 360 -13.45 -6.41 0.00
CA ASN A 360 -14.01 -7.77 0.12
C ASN A 360 -14.61 -8.25 1.45
N ASP A 361 -15.76 -8.96 1.51
CA ASP A 361 -16.28 -9.68 2.71
C ASP A 361 -17.58 -10.61 2.57
N ASP A 362 -18.70 -10.39 3.30
CA ASP A 362 -19.69 -11.32 3.95
C ASP A 362 -19.41 -11.82 5.40
N ARG A 363 -18.93 -13.05 5.60
CA ARG A 363 -18.88 -13.91 6.81
C ARG A 363 -20.14 -14.73 7.11
N ASN A 364 -21.32 -14.27 6.72
CA ASN A 364 -22.51 -14.42 7.56
C ASN A 364 -23.43 -15.56 7.13
N GLY A 365 -23.52 -15.88 5.83
CA GLY A 365 -24.38 -16.95 5.30
C GLY A 365 -25.90 -16.70 5.40
N SER A 366 -26.35 -15.81 6.30
CA SER A 366 -27.52 -14.94 6.06
C SER A 366 -27.25 -13.88 5.00
N TYR A 367 -25.99 -13.74 4.59
CA TYR A 367 -25.49 -12.89 3.51
C TYR A 367 -25.62 -11.38 3.81
N ASP A 368 -24.77 -10.89 4.70
CA ASP A 368 -24.65 -9.50 5.18
C ASP A 368 -23.15 -9.12 5.08
N ILE A 369 -22.77 -8.02 4.39
CA ILE A 369 -21.66 -8.13 3.43
C ILE A 369 -20.40 -7.22 3.47
N TYR A 370 -20.30 -6.07 4.15
CA TYR A 370 -19.03 -5.51 4.73
C TYR A 370 -17.90 -4.79 3.74
N GLY A 371 -16.85 -3.83 3.76
CA GLY A 371 -15.74 -2.89 4.42
C GLY A 371 -15.71 -1.30 4.84
N ALA A 372 -14.58 -0.54 5.06
CA ALA A 372 -14.37 0.48 6.18
C ALA A 372 -14.05 2.11 6.27
N ARG A 373 -14.81 3.14 6.85
CA ARG A 373 -14.76 4.71 7.10
C ARG A 373 -13.40 5.53 7.23
N VAL A 374 -13.26 6.90 7.16
CA VAL A 374 -12.04 7.68 7.69
C VAL A 374 -12.07 9.07 8.39
N SER A 375 -10.84 9.51 8.78
CA SER A 375 -10.29 10.71 9.41
C SER A 375 -8.77 10.80 9.05
N SER A 376 -8.24 11.93 8.59
CA SER A 376 -6.84 12.19 8.15
C SER A 376 -5.73 12.02 9.21
N THR A 377 -6.02 11.32 10.30
CA THR A 377 -5.18 11.18 11.51
C THR A 377 -4.99 9.73 11.96
N GLY A 378 -5.49 8.76 11.19
CA GLY A 378 -5.26 7.35 11.44
C GLY A 378 -6.08 6.69 12.55
N THR A 379 -7.41 6.74 12.46
CA THR A 379 -8.34 6.17 13.46
C THR A 379 -9.09 4.93 12.94
N VAL A 380 -10.06 4.38 13.69
CA VAL A 380 -11.13 3.41 13.32
C VAL A 380 -12.47 3.88 13.96
N LEU A 381 -13.58 4.14 13.23
CA LEU A 381 -14.91 4.69 13.72
C LEU A 381 -16.14 3.76 13.57
N ASP A 382 -16.54 3.31 12.38
CA ASP A 382 -17.76 2.51 12.08
C ASP A 382 -17.52 0.99 12.06
N SER A 383 -16.51 0.52 12.81
CA SER A 383 -15.71 -0.72 12.77
C SER A 383 -16.27 -2.10 12.32
N ASN A 384 -17.53 -2.21 11.94
CA ASN A 384 -18.26 -3.43 11.58
C ASN A 384 -18.96 -3.29 10.22
N GLY A 385 -19.32 -2.06 9.84
CA GLY A 385 -19.77 -1.76 8.49
C GLY A 385 -21.05 -1.05 8.16
N ILE A 386 -21.02 -0.38 7.00
CA ILE A 386 -22.15 0.28 6.34
C ILE A 386 -22.66 -0.57 5.16
N LEU A 387 -23.36 -1.69 5.41
CA LEU A 387 -23.93 -2.58 4.38
C LEU A 387 -24.42 -1.85 3.11
N ILE A 388 -23.60 -1.73 2.04
CA ILE A 388 -24.05 -1.17 0.79
C ILE A 388 -25.09 -2.09 0.16
N SER A 389 -24.81 -3.38 0.03
CA SER A 389 -25.60 -4.27 -0.82
C SER A 389 -25.67 -5.69 -0.28
N GLY A 390 -26.18 -6.61 -1.11
CA GLY A 390 -27.63 -6.57 -1.27
C GLY A 390 -28.22 -7.90 -1.67
N ALA A 391 -28.08 -8.33 -2.92
CA ALA A 391 -28.73 -9.54 -3.43
C ALA A 391 -27.93 -10.84 -3.26
N SER A 392 -27.73 -11.61 -4.34
CA SER A 392 -27.63 -13.08 -4.26
C SER A 392 -26.61 -13.77 -5.17
N ASP A 393 -25.57 -14.36 -4.56
CA ASP A 393 -24.69 -15.44 -5.09
C ASP A 393 -23.40 -14.96 -5.83
N TRP A 394 -22.48 -15.80 -6.39
CA TRP A 394 -20.99 -15.59 -6.47
C TRP A 394 -20.28 -14.40 -7.18
N GLN A 395 -19.66 -13.35 -6.58
CA GLN A 395 -19.16 -12.25 -7.48
C GLN A 395 -18.15 -11.09 -7.17
N VAL A 396 -17.00 -10.93 -7.87
CA VAL A 396 -15.84 -10.05 -7.51
C VAL A 396 -15.54 -8.65 -8.21
N ALA A 397 -14.52 -7.85 -7.76
CA ALA A 397 -13.63 -6.77 -8.39
C ALA A 397 -14.08 -5.32 -8.77
N PRO A 398 -13.56 -4.21 -8.15
CA PRO A 398 -14.06 -2.84 -8.32
C PRO A 398 -13.06 -1.61 -8.38
N SER A 399 -13.49 -0.39 -8.83
CA SER A 399 -12.60 0.79 -9.20
C SER A 399 -13.06 2.32 -9.58
N ILE A 400 -12.66 3.45 -8.90
CA ILE A 400 -13.37 4.78 -8.60
C ILE A 400 -12.78 6.30 -8.71
N SER A 401 -13.55 7.44 -8.97
CA SER A 401 -13.16 8.96 -9.01
C SER A 401 -14.10 10.26 -8.63
N HIS A 402 -14.07 11.17 -7.59
CA HIS A 402 -15.20 12.21 -7.23
C HIS A 402 -15.35 13.56 -7.97
N ASP A 403 -16.34 14.07 -8.86
CA ASP A 403 -16.98 15.36 -9.62
C ASP A 403 -17.34 16.97 -9.34
N GLY A 404 -17.21 18.05 -8.47
CA GLY A 404 -16.82 18.74 -7.14
C GLY A 404 -17.16 18.47 -5.57
N THR A 405 -18.15 17.68 -5.03
CA THR A 405 -18.36 17.26 -3.60
C THR A 405 -19.13 15.90 -3.22
N ASN A 406 -19.05 14.71 -3.88
CA ASN A 406 -19.76 13.40 -3.56
C ASN A 406 -19.02 12.01 -4.00
N PHE A 407 -19.52 11.02 -4.77
CA PHE A 407 -18.94 9.68 -5.27
C PHE A 407 -20.07 8.89 -6.05
N LEU A 408 -19.72 7.96 -6.94
CA LEU A 408 -20.49 7.07 -7.89
C LEU A 408 -19.54 5.78 -8.02
N VAL A 409 -19.93 4.53 -8.37
CA VAL A 409 -19.18 3.22 -8.20
C VAL A 409 -19.88 2.07 -8.91
N VAL A 410 -19.41 1.53 -10.03
CA VAL A 410 -20.06 0.42 -10.76
C VAL A 410 -20.09 -0.97 -10.01
N TRP A 411 -20.66 -2.10 -10.48
CA TRP A 411 -20.63 -3.52 -9.94
C TRP A 411 -20.90 -4.64 -11.16
N LYS A 412 -21.12 -5.98 -11.54
CA LYS A 412 -21.41 -7.55 -11.52
C LYS A 412 -22.78 -8.30 -11.34
N ASP A 413 -23.08 -9.57 -11.71
CA ASP A 413 -24.19 -10.45 -11.16
C ASP A 413 -24.41 -11.77 -11.94
N TYR A 414 -24.81 -12.89 -11.31
CA TYR A 414 -25.50 -14.05 -11.90
C TYR A 414 -26.97 -14.29 -11.59
N ARG A 415 -27.63 -13.70 -10.57
CA ARG A 415 -29.09 -13.89 -10.33
C ARG A 415 -29.97 -13.55 -11.53
N SER A 416 -29.48 -12.73 -12.47
CA SER A 416 -30.22 -12.53 -13.73
C SER A 416 -30.29 -13.82 -14.56
N GLU A 417 -29.36 -14.76 -14.35
CA GLU A 417 -29.20 -16.15 -14.84
C GLU A 417 -29.31 -16.36 -16.38
N THR A 418 -29.65 -15.28 -17.11
CA THR A 418 -29.62 -15.14 -18.57
C THR A 418 -28.57 -14.11 -18.99
N SER A 419 -27.32 -14.39 -18.59
CA SER A 419 -26.09 -13.62 -18.77
C SER A 419 -26.04 -12.24 -18.03
N SER A 420 -24.89 -11.76 -17.50
CA SER A 420 -24.87 -10.61 -16.54
C SER A 420 -25.53 -9.41 -17.16
N ASP A 421 -26.35 -8.67 -16.42
CA ASP A 421 -27.17 -7.53 -16.89
C ASP A 421 -26.39 -6.20 -16.60
N ILE A 422 -26.94 -5.08 -16.09
CA ILE A 422 -26.14 -4.11 -15.27
C ILE A 422 -26.93 -3.61 -14.02
N TYR A 423 -26.33 -3.07 -12.93
CA TYR A 423 -26.99 -2.76 -11.61
C TYR A 423 -26.16 -1.88 -10.50
N GLY A 424 -26.28 -0.53 -10.11
CA GLY A 424 -26.16 0.16 -8.70
C GLY A 424 -25.98 1.75 -8.37
N ALA A 425 -25.31 2.27 -7.27
CA ALA A 425 -25.76 3.28 -6.19
C ALA A 425 -25.07 4.58 -5.42
N ARG A 426 -25.34 5.92 -5.48
CA ARG A 426 -24.49 6.99 -4.69
C ARG A 426 -24.54 7.25 -3.10
N VAL A 427 -23.49 6.95 -2.32
CA VAL A 427 -22.93 7.22 -0.91
C VAL A 427 -22.80 8.58 -0.08
N SER A 428 -23.46 9.75 -0.29
CA SER A 428 -23.31 11.14 0.36
C SER A 428 -21.99 11.60 1.08
N ASN A 429 -21.90 12.72 1.85
CA ASN A 429 -20.75 13.06 2.74
C ASN A 429 -20.91 12.66 4.23
N ASN A 430 -22.11 12.17 4.62
CA ASN A 430 -22.57 11.99 6.01
C ASN A 430 -22.49 10.55 6.57
N GLY A 431 -22.85 9.55 5.76
CA GLY A 431 -22.80 8.11 6.07
C GLY A 431 -24.10 7.44 6.47
N THR A 432 -24.57 6.54 5.61
CA THR A 432 -25.96 6.02 5.56
C THR A 432 -26.03 4.89 4.51
N ILE A 433 -27.20 4.66 3.87
CA ILE A 433 -27.42 4.11 2.51
C ILE A 433 -28.55 4.95 1.83
N LEU A 434 -28.77 5.05 0.49
CA LEU A 434 -29.85 5.88 -0.14
C LEU A 434 -30.87 5.24 -1.16
N ASP A 435 -30.55 4.71 -2.36
CA ASP A 435 -31.58 4.17 -3.32
C ASP A 435 -31.51 2.64 -3.48
N ILE A 436 -30.81 1.94 -2.57
CA ILE A 436 -31.05 0.57 -2.05
C ILE A 436 -31.37 -0.62 -3.01
N ASN A 437 -31.37 -0.46 -4.34
CA ASN A 437 -31.48 -1.51 -5.34
C ASN A 437 -31.22 -1.09 -6.82
N GLY A 438 -31.09 0.21 -7.23
CA GLY A 438 -30.70 0.55 -8.63
C GLY A 438 -31.19 1.78 -9.42
N ILE A 439 -30.41 2.20 -10.43
CA ILE A 439 -30.74 3.03 -11.64
C ILE A 439 -31.17 2.11 -12.84
N PRO A 440 -31.14 2.46 -14.15
CA PRO A 440 -30.67 1.57 -15.30
C PRO A 440 -29.87 2.18 -16.52
N ILE A 441 -30.00 1.66 -17.77
CA ILE A 441 -29.88 2.26 -19.15
C ILE A 441 -30.70 1.37 -20.14
N SER A 442 -30.23 0.18 -20.60
CA SER A 442 -30.76 -0.57 -21.77
C SER A 442 -30.88 -2.12 -21.70
N THR A 443 -29.79 -2.89 -21.46
CA THR A 443 -29.77 -4.36 -21.15
C THR A 443 -30.27 -5.37 -22.23
N ALA A 444 -29.78 -6.63 -22.29
CA ALA A 444 -30.25 -7.86 -22.98
C ALA A 444 -29.64 -9.24 -22.51
N ALA A 445 -28.40 -9.69 -22.88
CA ALA A 445 -27.63 -10.91 -22.41
C ALA A 445 -26.28 -11.24 -23.17
N GLN A 446 -25.10 -11.55 -22.51
CA GLN A 446 -23.84 -12.39 -22.80
C GLN A 446 -22.37 -11.81 -22.46
N HIS A 447 -21.30 -12.62 -22.25
CA HIS A 447 -19.98 -12.46 -21.50
C HIS A 447 -19.12 -11.13 -21.48
N GLN A 448 -18.12 -10.98 -20.55
CA GLN A 448 -17.23 -9.81 -20.14
C GLN A 448 -16.47 -9.93 -18.73
N GLU A 449 -15.74 -8.87 -18.27
CA GLU A 449 -14.90 -8.52 -17.05
C GLU A 449 -14.91 -6.94 -16.78
N ALA A 450 -14.18 -6.00 -16.07
CA ALA A 450 -13.00 -5.69 -15.18
C ALA A 450 -12.46 -4.14 -15.18
N PRO A 451 -12.85 -3.18 -14.30
CA PRO A 451 -13.27 -1.72 -14.58
C PRO A 451 -12.67 -0.42 -13.93
N SER A 452 -13.22 0.84 -14.12
CA SER A 452 -12.55 2.19 -13.85
C SER A 452 -13.28 3.63 -13.73
N VAL A 453 -12.60 4.86 -13.60
CA VAL A 453 -12.99 6.41 -13.81
C VAL A 453 -12.12 7.79 -13.48
N ALA A 454 -12.35 9.09 -14.02
CA ALA A 454 -11.73 10.49 -13.65
C ALA A 454 -12.32 11.99 -14.11
N TYR A 455 -11.70 13.25 -13.89
CA TYR A 455 -12.25 14.73 -13.65
C TYR A 455 -11.88 16.17 -14.29
N ASN A 456 -12.53 16.73 -15.31
CA ASN A 456 -12.40 18.17 -15.72
C ASN A 456 -13.42 19.22 -15.17
N GLY A 457 -14.23 18.96 -14.12
CA GLY A 457 -15.21 19.92 -13.56
C GLY A 457 -16.68 19.47 -13.41
N THR A 458 -17.14 18.57 -14.29
CA THR A 458 -18.56 18.42 -14.65
C THR A 458 -18.93 17.29 -15.64
N ASN A 459 -18.07 16.34 -16.07
CA ASN A 459 -18.40 15.40 -17.16
C ASN A 459 -17.46 14.19 -17.57
N PHE A 460 -16.99 13.32 -16.66
CA PHE A 460 -17.30 11.79 -16.45
C PHE A 460 -16.50 11.02 -17.61
N LEU A 461 -16.02 9.77 -17.42
CA LEU A 461 -16.31 8.71 -18.41
C LEU A 461 -16.62 7.21 -17.91
N VAL A 462 -17.00 6.83 -16.65
CA VAL A 462 -17.58 5.51 -16.08
C VAL A 462 -17.00 4.09 -16.43
N VAL A 463 -17.34 2.95 -15.74
CA VAL A 463 -17.43 1.61 -16.44
C VAL A 463 -18.43 0.47 -16.07
N TRP A 464 -19.07 -0.16 -17.09
CA TRP A 464 -19.78 -1.47 -17.26
C TRP A 464 -19.86 -1.86 -18.78
N GLN A 465 -20.33 -3.02 -19.34
CA GLN A 465 -19.85 -3.57 -20.66
C GLN A 465 -20.66 -4.28 -21.86
N ASP A 466 -21.97 -4.58 -21.99
CA ASP A 466 -22.70 -4.56 -23.33
C ASP A 466 -22.13 -5.14 -24.67
N ASN A 467 -21.54 -6.33 -24.75
CA ASN A 467 -22.10 -7.48 -25.49
C ASN A 467 -22.52 -7.44 -27.01
N ARG A 468 -22.84 -6.33 -27.69
CA ARG A 468 -23.72 -6.34 -28.90
C ARG A 468 -23.16 -6.93 -30.22
N SER A 469 -21.86 -6.95 -30.56
CA SER A 469 -21.35 -6.97 -31.98
C SER A 469 -19.86 -7.35 -32.27
N GLY A 470 -19.44 -8.58 -31.98
CA GLY A 470 -18.15 -9.23 -32.37
C GLY A 470 -18.15 -10.80 -32.34
N SER A 471 -17.00 -11.49 -32.38
CA SER A 471 -16.73 -12.87 -31.93
C SER A 471 -16.05 -13.02 -30.55
N SER A 472 -16.06 -11.97 -29.70
CA SER A 472 -15.53 -11.98 -28.32
C SER A 472 -15.68 -10.59 -27.62
N ALA A 473 -14.67 -10.04 -26.95
CA ALA A 473 -14.69 -8.79 -26.18
C ALA A 473 -14.39 -7.53 -27.01
N ASP A 474 -14.85 -6.32 -26.62
CA ASP A 474 -14.58 -5.06 -27.39
C ASP A 474 -14.90 -3.65 -26.80
N ILE A 475 -13.92 -2.77 -26.61
CA ILE A 475 -13.90 -1.49 -25.83
C ILE A 475 -15.04 -0.42 -25.90
N TYR A 476 -16.26 -0.65 -26.41
CA TYR A 476 -17.55 -0.31 -25.78
C TYR A 476 -17.80 1.18 -25.37
N GLY A 477 -18.62 1.42 -24.32
CA GLY A 477 -18.86 2.69 -23.58
C GLY A 477 -20.31 2.89 -23.03
N ALA A 478 -20.69 3.88 -22.15
CA ALA A 478 -22.04 3.97 -21.50
C ALA A 478 -22.67 5.37 -21.23
N ARG A 479 -23.92 5.43 -20.67
CA ARG A 479 -24.86 6.57 -20.26
C ARG A 479 -25.26 6.91 -18.76
N VAL A 480 -24.56 7.66 -17.87
CA VAL A 480 -24.86 7.88 -16.39
C VAL A 480 -24.43 9.31 -15.85
N ASN A 481 -24.57 9.77 -14.56
CA ASN A 481 -24.17 11.13 -14.01
C ASN A 481 -24.25 11.43 -12.45
N SER A 482 -23.99 12.67 -11.95
CA SER A 482 -23.85 13.13 -10.51
C SER A 482 -25.02 12.98 -9.49
N ALA A 483 -26.31 12.78 -9.86
CA ALA A 483 -27.46 12.73 -8.91
C ALA A 483 -28.50 11.58 -9.03
N GLY A 484 -29.46 11.51 -9.98
CA GLY A 484 -30.22 10.27 -10.31
C GLY A 484 -31.40 10.33 -11.34
N THR A 485 -31.29 9.63 -12.50
CA THR A 485 -32.21 9.39 -13.66
C THR A 485 -31.38 8.77 -14.82
N VAL A 486 -31.91 8.08 -15.87
CA VAL A 486 -31.16 7.51 -17.06
C VAL A 486 -31.86 7.62 -18.46
N LEU A 487 -32.73 6.75 -18.99
CA LEU A 487 -33.32 6.75 -20.40
C LEU A 487 -32.44 6.18 -21.60
N ASN A 488 -32.59 6.58 -22.89
CA ASN A 488 -31.91 5.98 -24.10
C ASN A 488 -31.93 6.80 -25.43
N ILE A 489 -30.91 6.65 -26.34
CA ILE A 489 -30.95 6.92 -27.83
C ILE A 489 -29.82 6.25 -28.71
N ASN A 490 -28.64 6.87 -29.00
CA ASN A 490 -27.58 6.44 -29.98
C ASN A 490 -26.28 5.76 -29.44
N GLY A 491 -25.11 6.44 -29.18
CA GLY A 491 -23.95 5.91 -28.39
C GLY A 491 -22.56 6.59 -28.52
N ILE A 492 -21.43 5.86 -28.33
CA ILE A 492 -19.98 6.11 -28.66
C ILE A 492 -19.14 4.82 -28.68
N ILE A 493 -19.16 4.18 -29.84
CA ILE A 493 -18.36 3.01 -30.13
C ILE A 493 -16.91 3.38 -30.09
N ILE A 494 -16.16 2.39 -29.69
CA ILE A 494 -14.75 2.48 -29.79
C ILE A 494 -14.45 1.88 -31.18
N SER A 495 -14.26 0.60 -31.55
CA SER A 495 -14.18 0.22 -33.01
C SER A 495 -14.89 -0.99 -33.64
N ASN A 496 -15.77 -0.73 -34.61
CA ASN A 496 -15.90 -1.62 -35.78
C ASN A 496 -14.47 -1.91 -36.30
N ASN A 497 -13.96 -3.14 -36.17
CA ASN A 497 -12.58 -3.52 -36.43
C ASN A 497 -12.42 -5.03 -36.60
N THR A 498 -11.70 -5.78 -35.72
CA THR A 498 -12.23 -7.08 -35.23
C THR A 498 -11.28 -8.03 -34.51
N ASN A 499 -11.53 -8.45 -33.23
CA ASN A 499 -10.60 -9.08 -32.23
C ASN A 499 -11.14 -9.24 -30.73
N ALA A 500 -10.79 -10.21 -29.81
CA ALA A 500 -11.13 -10.39 -28.30
C ALA A 500 -10.37 -9.67 -27.07
N GLN A 501 -10.90 -8.69 -26.29
CA GLN A 501 -10.30 -7.90 -25.13
C GLN A 501 -10.33 -8.41 -23.66
N GLU A 502 -9.25 -8.05 -22.91
CA GLU A 502 -9.04 -8.08 -21.44
C GLU A 502 -8.53 -6.72 -20.79
N ALA A 503 -8.06 -6.62 -19.52
CA ALA A 503 -8.12 -5.46 -18.53
C ALA A 503 -7.89 -3.96 -18.92
N PRO A 504 -8.61 -2.97 -18.34
CA PRO A 504 -8.31 -1.49 -18.39
C PRO A 504 -8.62 -0.43 -17.25
N ALA A 505 -7.91 0.73 -17.12
CA ALA A 505 -8.16 1.90 -16.20
C ALA A 505 -8.55 3.34 -16.74
N VAL A 506 -7.85 4.45 -16.31
CA VAL A 506 -8.15 5.94 -16.34
C VAL A 506 -7.15 6.87 -15.54
N ALA A 507 -7.14 8.24 -15.69
CA ALA A 507 -6.46 9.39 -14.96
C ALA A 507 -7.19 10.75 -15.16
N TYR A 508 -6.94 11.86 -14.40
CA TYR A 508 -7.38 13.28 -14.68
C TYR A 508 -6.34 14.40 -14.43
N ASN A 509 -6.42 15.58 -15.07
CA ASN A 509 -5.43 16.66 -15.03
C ASN A 509 -5.73 18.10 -15.62
N GLY A 510 -5.84 18.28 -16.96
CA GLY A 510 -5.55 19.53 -17.74
C GLY A 510 -6.71 20.42 -18.25
N SER A 511 -6.77 21.01 -19.48
CA SER A 511 -6.00 21.02 -20.77
C SER A 511 -6.59 20.24 -22.00
N ASP A 512 -5.82 19.59 -22.92
CA ASP A 512 -6.32 18.93 -24.17
C ASP A 512 -6.76 17.42 -24.19
N PHE A 513 -6.09 16.21 -24.32
CA PHE A 513 -6.63 14.79 -24.04
C PHE A 513 -5.72 13.45 -24.24
N LEU A 514 -5.77 12.29 -23.44
CA LEU A 514 -5.34 10.84 -23.79
C LEU A 514 -6.11 9.49 -23.25
N VAL A 515 -6.99 8.65 -23.90
CA VAL A 515 -7.48 7.25 -23.42
C VAL A 515 -6.49 6.10 -23.74
N VAL A 516 -6.60 4.81 -23.34
CA VAL A 516 -5.87 3.65 -23.95
C VAL A 516 -6.68 2.30 -24.18
N TRP A 517 -6.08 1.24 -24.77
CA TRP A 517 -6.67 0.06 -25.49
C TRP A 517 -5.57 -0.99 -25.88
N GLN A 518 -5.92 -2.26 -26.04
CA GLN A 518 -5.19 -3.31 -26.80
C GLN A 518 -6.24 -3.82 -27.91
N ASP A 519 -6.03 -4.03 -29.26
CA ASP A 519 -6.92 -4.66 -30.30
C ASP A 519 -6.27 -5.23 -31.60
N LYS A 520 -6.38 -6.53 -32.01
CA LYS A 520 -5.45 -7.23 -32.98
C LYS A 520 -5.77 -7.38 -34.48
N ARG A 521 -5.53 -6.36 -35.33
CA ARG A 521 -5.46 -6.44 -36.84
C ARG A 521 -4.18 -6.26 -37.75
N SER A 522 -2.93 -6.32 -37.31
CA SER A 522 -1.67 -6.55 -38.08
C SER A 522 -0.57 -7.42 -37.33
N GLY A 523 -0.82 -8.59 -36.69
CA GLY A 523 -0.45 -9.96 -37.16
C GLY A 523 -0.71 -11.28 -36.34
N THR A 524 -0.62 -11.39 -35.00
CA THR A 524 -0.87 -12.69 -34.29
C THR A 524 -1.15 -12.64 -32.77
N SER A 525 -0.89 -11.52 -32.08
CA SER A 525 -1.01 -11.36 -30.60
C SER A 525 -1.10 -9.85 -30.25
N TYR A 526 -0.63 -9.32 -29.10
CA TYR A 526 -1.43 -8.34 -28.37
C TYR A 526 -0.84 -6.92 -27.96
N ASP A 527 -0.43 -5.99 -28.85
CA ASP A 527 0.00 -4.56 -28.57
C ASP A 527 -0.96 -3.33 -28.19
N ILE A 528 -0.69 -2.06 -28.56
CA ILE A 528 -1.13 -0.83 -27.83
C ILE A 528 -1.41 0.43 -28.80
N TYR A 529 -2.43 0.54 -29.74
CA TYR A 529 -2.91 1.68 -30.70
C TYR A 529 -2.99 3.23 -30.22
N GLY A 530 -4.08 4.07 -30.22
CA GLY A 530 -4.10 5.51 -29.72
C GLY A 530 -5.11 6.64 -30.19
N SER A 531 -6.20 6.98 -29.46
CA SER A 531 -7.44 7.75 -29.79
C SER A 531 -8.34 8.61 -28.81
N ARG A 532 -8.26 9.96 -28.78
CA ARG A 532 -9.25 11.06 -28.44
C ARG A 532 -10.43 10.91 -27.36
N VAL A 533 -11.21 11.93 -26.92
CA VAL A 533 -12.66 12.03 -26.39
C VAL A 533 -12.87 13.41 -25.76
N SER A 534 -14.01 13.75 -25.18
CA SER A 534 -14.26 14.83 -24.24
C SER A 534 -15.43 14.36 -23.42
N GLY A 535 -15.68 14.97 -22.28
CA GLY A 535 -17.03 15.04 -21.73
C GLY A 535 -17.96 15.88 -22.57
N THR A 536 -17.99 15.72 -23.87
CA THR A 536 -19.29 15.64 -24.55
C THR A 536 -19.29 14.58 -25.67
N GLY A 537 -18.16 13.94 -26.02
CA GLY A 537 -18.16 12.58 -26.58
C GLY A 537 -17.74 12.28 -28.04
N ILE A 538 -17.25 13.21 -28.88
CA ILE A 538 -16.83 12.96 -30.30
C ILE A 538 -15.85 11.79 -30.44
N VAL A 539 -15.65 11.20 -31.64
CA VAL A 539 -14.69 10.16 -32.18
C VAL A 539 -13.75 10.69 -33.36
N ARG A 540 -13.08 11.86 -33.22
CA ARG A 540 -12.21 12.56 -34.23
C ARG A 540 -11.13 11.79 -35.02
N ASN A 541 -10.61 10.63 -34.61
CA ASN A 541 -10.02 9.66 -35.53
C ASN A 541 -10.59 8.28 -35.19
N PRO A 542 -10.89 7.51 -36.20
CA PRO A 542 -10.98 6.07 -36.08
C PRO A 542 -9.71 5.31 -36.47
N SER A 543 -8.50 5.86 -36.29
CA SER A 543 -7.34 5.50 -37.13
C SER A 543 -5.93 5.32 -36.52
N GLY A 544 -4.91 6.07 -36.99
CA GLY A 544 -3.44 5.90 -36.81
C GLY A 544 -2.64 7.06 -36.17
N ILE A 545 -2.50 7.06 -34.84
CA ILE A 545 -1.95 8.13 -33.98
C ILE A 545 -1.21 7.50 -32.76
N PRO A 546 -0.09 6.76 -32.98
CA PRO A 546 -0.22 5.28 -32.86
C PRO A 546 0.64 4.23 -31.99
N ILE A 547 0.52 4.09 -30.66
CA ILE A 547 1.52 3.93 -29.56
C ILE A 547 2.79 2.96 -29.59
N PHE A 548 3.06 2.04 -30.57
CA PHE A 548 4.40 1.47 -31.07
C PHE A 548 4.40 0.20 -32.00
N VAL A 549 4.64 -1.08 -31.57
CA VAL A 549 4.71 -2.50 -32.18
C VAL A 549 5.79 -3.47 -31.56
N GLY A 550 5.49 -4.71 -31.10
CA GLY A 550 6.06 -5.39 -29.89
C GLY A 550 6.75 -6.81 -29.94
N ALA A 551 6.50 -7.78 -28.99
CA ALA A 551 6.88 -9.26 -28.82
C ALA A 551 6.49 -10.35 -27.68
N SER A 552 5.52 -10.31 -26.71
CA SER A 552 5.09 -11.39 -25.71
C SER A 552 3.90 -10.92 -24.78
N ASP A 553 3.32 -11.72 -23.85
CA ASP A 553 2.12 -11.40 -22.91
C ASP A 553 2.67 -11.77 -21.41
N GLN A 554 2.33 -11.24 -20.19
CA GLN A 554 1.45 -10.21 -19.51
C GLN A 554 0.07 -10.64 -18.85
N ARG A 555 -0.66 -9.70 -18.20
CA ARG A 555 -2.10 -9.71 -17.78
C ARG A 555 -2.79 -8.28 -17.69
N SER A 556 -2.97 -7.57 -16.55
CA SER A 556 -3.90 -6.40 -16.35
C SER A 556 -3.37 -4.89 -16.40
N PRO A 557 -4.01 -3.92 -17.11
CA PRO A 557 -3.60 -2.46 -17.18
C PRO A 557 -4.28 -1.19 -16.53
N ALA A 558 -3.50 -0.42 -15.72
CA ALA A 558 -3.86 0.81 -14.91
C ALA A 558 -3.22 2.24 -15.10
N VAL A 559 -3.75 3.32 -14.49
CA VAL A 559 -3.29 4.76 -14.63
C VAL A 559 -3.74 5.71 -13.44
N ALA A 560 -3.37 7.03 -13.25
CA ALA A 560 -4.08 8.06 -12.38
C ALA A 560 -3.71 9.60 -12.45
N ARG A 561 -4.42 10.52 -11.75
CA ARG A 561 -4.35 12.03 -11.83
C ARG A 561 -2.98 12.75 -12.10
N GLY A 562 -2.91 13.82 -12.97
CA GLY A 562 -2.69 15.31 -12.66
C GLY A 562 -1.85 16.30 -13.55
N GLY A 563 -2.28 17.50 -13.96
CA GLY A 563 -1.45 18.43 -14.78
C GLY A 563 -1.50 18.35 -16.35
N ASN A 564 -0.36 18.06 -17.00
CA ASN A 564 0.19 18.22 -18.39
C ASN A 564 1.27 17.28 -19.21
N ASP A 565 2.03 16.21 -18.80
CA ASP A 565 2.70 15.06 -19.51
C ASP A 565 2.45 13.72 -18.74
N CYS A 566 2.20 12.64 -19.44
CA CYS A 566 1.84 11.30 -18.98
C CYS A 566 2.92 10.23 -18.88
N LEU A 567 2.57 8.98 -19.27
CA LEU A 567 3.23 7.69 -19.32
C LEU A 567 2.22 6.62 -19.84
N VAL A 568 2.54 5.50 -20.56
CA VAL A 568 1.74 4.28 -21.00
C VAL A 568 2.52 3.00 -20.62
N THR A 569 2.01 1.76 -20.40
CA THR A 569 2.87 0.58 -20.07
C THR A 569 2.50 -0.85 -20.53
N TRP A 570 3.44 -1.83 -20.37
CA TRP A 570 3.60 -3.24 -20.81
C TRP A 570 5.07 -3.80 -20.63
N ASP A 571 5.45 -5.01 -21.14
CA ASP A 571 6.35 -5.94 -20.39
C ASP A 571 7.76 -6.54 -20.84
N ASP A 572 8.33 -6.38 -22.04
CA ASP A 572 9.70 -6.74 -22.50
C ASP A 572 10.04 -8.08 -23.26
N TYR A 573 10.50 -8.18 -24.53
CA TYR A 573 10.89 -9.47 -25.18
C TYR A 573 12.27 -9.56 -25.93
N ARG A 574 13.27 -8.73 -25.57
CA ARG A 574 14.73 -8.91 -25.85
C ARG A 574 15.86 -9.68 -25.00
N THR A 575 16.09 -9.63 -23.64
CA THR A 575 15.98 -10.60 -22.46
C THR A 575 15.23 -10.12 -21.10
N TYR A 576 14.05 -10.49 -20.42
CA TYR A 576 12.46 -10.43 -20.44
C TYR A 576 11.75 -9.15 -19.90
N LYS A 577 12.34 -7.96 -19.97
CA LYS A 577 12.14 -6.80 -19.10
C LYS A 577 11.59 -5.41 -19.59
N ILE A 578 10.30 -5.09 -19.75
CA ILE A 578 9.78 -3.67 -19.87
C ILE A 578 10.30 -2.80 -21.09
N HIS A 579 9.65 -1.69 -21.52
CA HIS A 579 10.12 -0.78 -22.65
C HIS A 579 9.94 0.73 -22.29
N GLY A 580 9.72 1.73 -23.21
CA GLY A 580 9.03 3.04 -22.89
C GLY A 580 9.25 4.36 -23.67
N ALA A 581 8.59 5.54 -23.42
CA ALA A 581 8.64 6.89 -24.11
C ALA A 581 7.85 8.11 -23.47
N ARG A 582 7.39 9.28 -24.11
CA ARG A 582 7.09 10.75 -23.67
C ARG A 582 5.92 11.61 -24.33
N VAL A 583 4.63 11.25 -24.26
CA VAL A 583 3.43 11.44 -25.15
C VAL A 583 2.52 12.76 -25.26
N SER A 584 2.76 14.08 -25.48
CA SER A 584 1.71 15.19 -25.86
C SER A 584 0.62 15.76 -24.88
N ASN A 585 -0.19 16.75 -25.32
CA ASN A 585 -1.62 16.90 -24.96
C ASN A 585 -2.60 16.23 -25.95
N THR A 586 -2.22 15.87 -27.18
CA THR A 586 -3.16 15.51 -28.27
C THR A 586 -2.72 14.41 -29.28
N GLY A 587 -1.57 13.73 -29.07
CA GLY A 587 -1.05 12.46 -29.61
C GLY A 587 0.17 12.30 -30.57
N THR A 588 1.34 12.98 -30.49
CA THR A 588 2.62 12.79 -31.31
C THR A 588 4.02 12.16 -30.76
N VAL A 589 4.20 11.32 -29.68
CA VAL A 589 5.13 10.50 -28.67
C VAL A 589 6.33 10.81 -27.45
N ILE A 590 7.53 11.61 -27.13
CA ILE A 590 8.82 12.54 -27.58
C ILE A 590 10.16 12.00 -28.26
N ASP A 591 11.34 11.67 -27.61
CA ASP A 591 12.64 11.02 -28.12
C ASP A 591 12.82 9.42 -28.18
N THR A 592 13.12 8.66 -29.26
CA THR A 592 12.42 7.33 -29.57
C THR A 592 12.52 5.86 -29.03
N SER A 593 13.45 5.34 -28.25
CA SER A 593 13.31 3.93 -27.80
C SER A 593 13.91 3.73 -26.44
N SER A 594 13.95 4.77 -25.64
CA SER A 594 12.88 5.34 -24.87
C SER A 594 12.51 4.50 -23.65
N ILE A 595 12.07 5.25 -22.64
CA ILE A 595 12.48 5.12 -21.25
C ILE A 595 12.28 3.75 -20.65
N ALA A 596 13.15 3.36 -19.72
CA ALA A 596 13.45 1.95 -19.54
C ALA A 596 13.53 1.57 -18.08
N ILE A 597 12.43 1.04 -17.54
CA ILE A 597 12.17 1.27 -16.13
C ILE A 597 12.58 0.10 -15.26
N ALA A 598 12.56 -1.10 -15.83
CA ALA A 598 13.13 -2.30 -15.24
C ALA A 598 14.66 -2.39 -15.27
N PRO A 599 15.33 -3.04 -14.28
CA PRO A 599 16.75 -3.25 -14.31
C PRO A 599 17.23 -4.67 -13.92
N TYR A 600 16.37 -5.67 -13.58
CA TYR A 600 16.67 -7.00 -12.95
C TYR A 600 15.60 -8.12 -13.08
N SER A 601 16.02 -9.39 -13.05
CA SER A 601 15.59 -10.37 -14.04
C SER A 601 15.25 -11.84 -13.61
N ASN A 602 13.97 -12.31 -13.64
CA ASN A 602 13.52 -13.69 -13.27
C ASN A 602 12.03 -14.18 -13.51
N GLY A 603 10.91 -13.41 -13.71
CA GLY A 603 9.57 -14.04 -14.03
C GLY A 603 8.22 -13.33 -13.72
N HIS A 604 7.53 -12.64 -14.63
CA HIS A 604 6.88 -11.39 -14.18
C HIS A 604 5.44 -10.96 -14.67
N TYR A 605 4.63 -10.22 -13.84
CA TYR A 605 3.20 -9.78 -13.99
C TYR A 605 2.64 -8.51 -13.13
N SER A 606 1.32 -8.18 -13.08
CA SER A 606 0.52 -6.86 -13.05
C SER A 606 0.82 -5.52 -12.32
N SER A 607 -0.05 -4.47 -12.45
CA SER A 607 0.37 -3.02 -12.38
C SER A 607 -0.71 -1.86 -12.46
N ALA A 608 -0.35 -0.57 -12.14
CA ALA A 608 -0.83 0.37 -11.05
C ALA A 608 -0.38 1.94 -10.82
N VAL A 609 -1.02 3.14 -10.41
CA VAL A 609 -0.30 4.55 -10.21
C VAL A 609 -0.64 6.09 -9.66
N ALA A 610 0.28 6.96 -9.03
CA ALA A 610 0.19 8.31 -8.27
C ALA A 610 1.19 9.58 -8.28
N TYR A 611 0.83 10.90 -8.27
CA TYR A 611 1.72 12.15 -8.33
C TYR A 611 1.51 13.32 -7.30
N ASP A 612 2.60 13.89 -6.76
CA ASP A 612 2.80 15.04 -5.83
C ASP A 612 2.82 16.51 -6.36
N GLY A 613 3.97 17.11 -6.51
CA GLY A 613 4.32 18.40 -7.10
C GLY A 613 5.52 18.29 -8.06
N THR A 614 6.31 17.19 -7.98
CA THR A 614 7.59 16.87 -8.67
C THR A 614 7.52 15.75 -9.75
N ASN A 615 7.92 14.48 -9.52
CA ASN A 615 8.18 13.39 -10.53
C ASN A 615 7.18 12.17 -10.80
N PHE A 616 6.29 11.79 -9.86
CA PHE A 616 5.32 10.69 -9.49
C PHE A 616 5.74 9.77 -8.29
N LEU A 617 4.97 8.71 -8.00
CA LEU A 617 5.36 7.33 -7.67
C LEU A 617 4.28 6.40 -8.26
N VAL A 618 4.67 5.15 -8.45
CA VAL A 618 3.97 4.04 -9.10
C VAL A 618 4.45 2.76 -8.34
N VAL A 619 3.94 1.52 -8.51
CA VAL A 619 4.39 0.30 -7.77
C VAL A 619 3.82 -0.95 -8.38
N TRP A 620 4.57 -2.04 -8.37
CA TRP A 620 4.17 -3.23 -9.09
C TRP A 620 4.84 -4.53 -8.48
N TYR A 621 4.80 -5.75 -9.07
CA TYR A 621 5.27 -7.02 -8.41
C TYR A 621 6.61 -7.68 -8.83
N GLY A 622 7.02 -8.84 -8.27
CA GLY A 622 8.35 -9.44 -8.48
C GLY A 622 8.39 -10.97 -8.39
N TYR A 623 9.51 -11.61 -8.72
CA TYR A 623 9.85 -13.04 -8.87
C TYR A 623 11.37 -13.14 -8.64
N ALA A 624 11.95 -14.19 -8.03
CA ALA A 624 13.38 -14.40 -7.69
C ALA A 624 13.56 -15.59 -6.70
N GLY A 625 13.19 -16.79 -7.11
CA GLY A 625 12.93 -17.87 -6.16
C GLY A 625 12.07 -18.98 -6.75
N ILE A 626 11.36 -19.70 -5.89
CA ILE A 626 10.48 -20.80 -6.29
C ILE A 626 9.13 -20.55 -5.64
N ASN A 627 8.24 -19.85 -6.38
CA ASN A 627 6.86 -19.51 -6.00
C ASN A 627 6.71 -18.41 -4.90
N THR A 628 7.64 -17.46 -4.78
CA THR A 628 7.78 -16.59 -3.58
C THR A 628 7.81 -15.08 -3.87
N THR A 629 7.07 -14.67 -4.91
CA THR A 629 7.03 -13.40 -5.68
C THR A 629 7.14 -12.10 -4.81
N ASN A 630 7.58 -10.87 -5.20
CA ASN A 630 7.56 -9.62 -4.31
C ASN A 630 6.80 -8.32 -4.81
N ILE A 631 6.88 -7.11 -4.18
CA ILE A 631 6.31 -5.81 -4.61
C ILE A 631 7.29 -4.61 -4.41
N LEU A 632 7.38 -3.73 -5.41
CA LEU A 632 8.54 -2.88 -5.77
C LEU A 632 8.14 -1.38 -5.98
N GLY A 633 9.04 -0.37 -6.02
CA GLY A 633 8.73 1.10 -6.08
C GLY A 633 9.74 2.17 -6.54
N ALA A 634 9.78 2.45 -7.84
CA ALA A 634 10.40 3.60 -8.53
C ALA A 634 9.94 5.00 -8.14
N ARG A 635 10.79 5.98 -8.50
CA ARG A 635 10.32 7.23 -9.06
C ARG A 635 11.00 7.68 -10.36
N VAL A 636 10.27 7.72 -11.50
CA VAL A 636 10.29 8.20 -12.93
C VAL A 636 9.82 9.68 -12.99
N GLY A 637 10.18 10.45 -14.01
CA GLY A 637 10.33 11.92 -13.97
C GLY A 637 10.38 12.54 -15.37
N SER A 638 10.92 13.75 -15.58
CA SER A 638 10.58 14.54 -16.79
C SER A 638 10.78 14.00 -18.22
N ASN A 639 11.89 14.34 -18.88
CA ASN A 639 12.08 14.10 -20.30
C ASN A 639 13.06 12.96 -20.66
N GLY A 640 13.67 12.19 -19.75
CA GLY A 640 14.47 11.01 -20.12
C GLY A 640 15.18 10.16 -19.05
N THR A 641 15.49 10.65 -17.84
CA THR A 641 16.57 10.06 -16.97
C THR A 641 16.32 9.84 -15.46
N VAL A 642 17.20 9.05 -14.83
CA VAL A 642 16.84 8.08 -13.78
C VAL A 642 17.37 8.38 -12.36
N ILE A 643 16.53 8.24 -11.32
CA ILE A 643 16.89 8.25 -9.88
C ILE A 643 16.89 6.82 -9.36
N ASP A 644 15.74 6.27 -8.96
CA ASP A 644 15.71 5.24 -7.90
C ASP A 644 16.22 3.83 -8.30
N THR A 645 16.98 3.68 -9.38
CA THR A 645 17.71 2.47 -9.87
C THR A 645 18.00 1.30 -8.91
N SER A 646 18.24 1.55 -7.62
CA SER A 646 19.11 0.72 -6.76
C SER A 646 18.72 0.58 -5.28
N ASN A 647 17.96 1.49 -4.67
CA ASN A 647 17.20 1.19 -3.44
C ASN A 647 15.75 1.62 -3.57
N ASN A 648 14.93 0.61 -3.37
CA ASN A 648 13.99 0.31 -4.41
C ASN A 648 12.95 -0.73 -3.92
N ILE A 649 13.16 -1.22 -2.70
CA ILE A 649 12.37 -2.24 -2.03
C ILE A 649 11.09 -1.65 -1.51
N ILE A 650 9.92 -2.19 -1.88
CA ILE A 650 8.63 -1.75 -1.37
C ILE A 650 8.09 -2.76 -0.32
N SER A 651 8.23 -4.08 -0.54
CA SER A 651 8.27 -5.09 0.55
C SER A 651 8.88 -6.46 0.14
N THR A 652 9.07 -7.40 1.07
CA THR A 652 9.64 -8.76 0.81
C THR A 652 9.03 -9.97 1.56
N SER A 653 9.02 -11.16 0.92
CA SER A 653 8.23 -12.32 1.40
C SER A 653 8.71 -13.77 1.28
N ALA A 654 8.20 -14.64 2.16
CA ALA A 654 8.40 -16.10 2.09
C ALA A 654 7.28 -16.94 1.39
N ASN A 655 6.12 -16.35 1.06
CA ASN A 655 5.19 -16.88 0.04
C ASN A 655 5.09 -15.82 -1.09
N GLY A 656 4.16 -15.92 -2.04
CA GLY A 656 4.15 -15.07 -3.23
C GLY A 656 3.67 -13.60 -3.16
N GLN A 657 4.05 -12.87 -4.22
CA GLN A 657 3.52 -11.57 -4.67
C GLN A 657 3.08 -11.45 -6.20
N TYR A 658 2.12 -10.61 -6.64
CA TYR A 658 1.20 -10.73 -7.85
C TYR A 658 0.60 -9.32 -8.22
N THR A 659 -0.41 -9.20 -9.15
CA THR A 659 -1.34 -8.24 -9.92
C THR A 659 -1.78 -6.69 -9.66
N PRO A 660 -0.89 -5.65 -9.49
CA PRO A 660 -0.97 -4.33 -8.74
C PRO A 660 -1.80 -3.05 -9.06
N ALA A 661 -1.76 -2.02 -8.14
CA ALA A 661 -2.26 -0.59 -8.29
C ALA A 661 -1.55 0.69 -7.62
N VAL A 662 -1.84 2.01 -7.90
CA VAL A 662 -1.27 3.24 -7.17
C VAL A 662 -1.98 4.65 -7.47
N ALA A 663 -2.18 5.77 -6.67
CA ALA A 663 -2.68 7.16 -7.10
C ALA A 663 -2.47 8.42 -6.14
N HIS A 664 -2.93 9.70 -6.38
CA HIS A 664 -2.42 10.87 -5.56
C HIS A 664 -2.98 12.34 -5.56
N ASP A 665 -2.70 13.16 -4.51
CA ASP A 665 -2.95 14.65 -4.39
C ASP A 665 -1.89 15.75 -4.46
N GLY A 666 -0.69 15.65 -3.87
CA GLY A 666 0.18 16.84 -3.81
C GLY A 666 1.57 16.79 -3.15
N THR A 667 1.84 15.89 -2.17
CA THR A 667 3.15 15.77 -1.45
C THR A 667 3.32 14.47 -0.63
N ASN A 668 2.57 13.35 -0.87
CA ASN A 668 2.42 12.09 0.04
C ASN A 668 1.81 9.27 -0.89
N PHE A 669 2.62 8.15 -0.87
CA PHE A 669 2.51 7.07 -1.83
C PHE A 669 1.98 5.76 -1.23
N LEU A 670 0.67 5.65 -0.97
CA LEU A 670 -0.12 4.55 -0.35
C LEU A 670 -0.15 3.21 -1.13
N ILE A 671 0.82 2.30 -1.09
CA ILE A 671 0.95 1.12 -2.00
C ILE A 671 0.22 -0.12 -1.44
N VAL A 672 -0.74 -0.75 -2.14
CA VAL A 672 -1.65 -1.82 -1.63
C VAL A 672 -1.91 -3.17 -2.38
N TRP A 673 -1.46 -4.26 -1.81
CA TRP A 673 -1.15 -5.60 -2.28
C TRP A 673 -2.27 -6.52 -3.00
N SER A 674 -2.21 -7.86 -2.83
CA SER A 674 -2.59 -9.09 -3.59
C SER A 674 -2.29 -10.59 -3.02
N ASP A 675 -1.35 -10.91 -2.03
CA ASP A 675 -0.72 -12.06 -1.12
C ASP A 675 -1.22 -13.54 -0.76
N ARG A 676 -0.34 -14.56 -0.48
CA ARG A 676 -0.68 -15.85 0.22
C ARG A 676 0.11 -16.33 1.51
N ARG A 677 0.42 -15.56 2.58
CA ARG A 677 1.41 -15.87 3.67
C ARG A 677 1.04 -17.03 4.60
N SER A 678 -0.24 -17.23 4.84
CA SER A 678 -0.82 -18.33 5.63
C SER A 678 -1.86 -19.06 4.77
N GLY A 679 -1.53 -19.15 3.47
CA GLY A 679 -2.20 -19.97 2.46
C GLY A 679 -3.29 -19.27 1.66
N TYR A 680 -3.70 -18.05 2.06
CA TYR A 680 -5.12 -17.75 2.11
C TYR A 680 -5.52 -16.31 1.66
N SER A 681 -5.36 -15.95 0.38
CA SER A 681 -5.55 -14.61 -0.23
C SER A 681 -6.29 -13.42 0.51
N ASN A 682 -5.51 -12.37 0.85
CA ASN A 682 -5.61 -11.28 1.86
C ASN A 682 -4.75 -9.91 1.89
N ILE A 683 -5.20 -8.61 2.06
CA ILE A 683 -4.76 -7.16 1.75
C ILE A 683 -3.88 -6.08 2.71
N TYR A 684 -2.59 -6.18 3.26
CA TYR A 684 -1.41 -5.46 4.09
C TYR A 684 -0.34 -4.16 4.11
N GLY A 685 -0.35 -2.95 3.51
CA GLY A 685 0.71 -2.07 2.90
C GLY A 685 2.01 -1.43 3.39
N VAL A 686 2.53 -0.66 2.39
CA VAL A 686 3.66 0.28 2.47
C VAL A 686 3.34 1.61 1.86
N LEU A 687 3.96 2.63 2.40
CA LEU A 687 4.01 3.91 1.76
C LEU A 687 5.34 4.18 1.08
N ALA A 688 5.35 5.08 0.13
CA ALA A 688 6.56 5.82 -0.23
C ALA A 688 6.32 7.34 -0.07
N ASN A 689 7.35 8.17 -0.11
CA ASN A 689 7.23 9.63 -0.05
C ASN A 689 7.66 10.29 -1.38
N GLU A 690 7.48 11.61 -1.56
CA GLU A 690 7.96 12.35 -2.75
C GLU A 690 9.38 11.99 -3.23
N VAL A 691 10.26 11.63 -2.28
CA VAL A 691 11.67 11.28 -2.50
C VAL A 691 11.97 9.78 -2.60
N GLY A 692 10.94 8.92 -2.64
CA GLY A 692 11.04 7.49 -3.00
C GLY A 692 11.64 6.61 -1.91
N GLU A 693 11.77 7.14 -0.70
CA GLU A 693 11.93 6.28 0.46
C GLU A 693 10.68 5.42 0.63
N VAL A 694 10.78 4.39 1.48
CA VAL A 694 9.73 3.39 1.68
C VAL A 694 9.41 3.26 3.17
N LEU A 695 8.15 3.53 3.51
CA LEU A 695 7.74 4.00 4.83
C LEU A 695 6.50 3.27 5.38
N ASP A 696 6.52 1.94 5.23
CA ASP A 696 6.28 0.89 6.27
C ASP A 696 6.46 -0.52 5.68
N HIS A 697 7.69 -0.98 5.51
CA HIS A 697 7.99 -2.26 4.86
C HIS A 697 7.40 -3.51 5.57
N SER A 698 6.55 -3.33 6.60
CA SER A 698 5.93 -4.41 7.38
C SER A 698 4.40 -4.53 7.31
N GLY A 699 3.67 -3.43 7.09
CA GLY A 699 2.85 -3.01 8.23
C GLY A 699 1.45 -3.59 8.44
N ILE A 700 0.58 -3.72 7.45
CA ILE A 700 -0.77 -3.15 7.61
C ILE A 700 -1.88 -4.19 7.30
N THR A 701 -2.43 -5.06 8.22
CA THR A 701 -3.62 -6.09 8.40
C THR A 701 -5.32 -5.94 8.72
N ILE A 702 -6.50 -5.16 8.45
CA ILE A 702 -7.47 -4.34 7.41
C ILE A 702 -8.88 -4.99 7.12
N SER A 703 -9.08 -6.19 6.60
CA SER A 703 -10.35 -7.00 6.47
C SER A 703 -9.89 -8.45 6.47
N VAL A 704 -10.59 -9.47 6.93
CA VAL A 704 -9.92 -10.28 7.99
C VAL A 704 -10.33 -11.72 8.16
N LYS A 705 -10.61 -12.40 7.06
CA LYS A 705 -11.58 -13.48 6.97
C LYS A 705 -10.99 -14.59 5.95
N SER A 706 -11.24 -15.94 5.89
CA SER A 706 -10.81 -17.11 4.97
C SER A 706 -11.62 -17.74 3.67
N SER A 707 -11.28 -17.59 2.35
CA SER A 707 -11.82 -18.22 1.05
C SER A 707 -10.87 -18.45 -0.25
N TYR A 708 -10.77 -17.68 -1.40
CA TYR A 708 -9.76 -17.74 -2.61
C TYR A 708 -10.10 -17.00 -4.01
N GLN A 709 -9.43 -15.98 -4.65
CA GLN A 709 -8.64 -14.78 -4.18
C GLN A 709 -7.53 -14.03 -5.06
N HIS A 710 -7.74 -12.87 -5.79
CA HIS A 710 -6.72 -11.91 -6.43
C HIS A 710 -7.14 -10.37 -6.70
N ASN A 711 -6.33 -9.49 -7.44
CA ASN A 711 -6.30 -8.19 -8.33
C ASN A 711 -6.89 -6.69 -8.22
N PRO A 712 -6.15 -5.54 -8.27
CA PRO A 712 -6.69 -4.11 -8.38
C PRO A 712 -6.33 -3.08 -9.52
N ALA A 713 -7.03 -1.90 -9.66
CA ALA A 713 -6.40 -0.54 -9.86
C ALA A 713 -6.64 0.72 -8.95
N VAL A 714 -6.82 2.02 -9.33
CA VAL A 714 -6.43 3.15 -8.41
C VAL A 714 -6.65 4.70 -8.62
N ALA A 715 -6.77 5.60 -7.60
CA ALA A 715 -7.05 7.05 -7.84
C ALA A 715 -6.84 8.21 -6.79
N PHE A 716 -7.38 9.43 -7.06
CA PHE A 716 -7.37 10.63 -6.19
C PHE A 716 -8.72 11.46 -6.02
N GLY A 717 -8.89 12.49 -5.13
CA GLY A 717 -9.88 13.60 -5.29
C GLY A 717 -10.39 14.63 -4.22
N GLY A 718 -9.67 15.43 -3.42
CA GLY A 718 -10.26 16.47 -2.53
C GLY A 718 -9.74 16.63 -1.09
N THR A 719 -9.88 15.62 -0.20
CA THR A 719 -9.14 15.54 1.09
C THR A 719 -8.74 14.13 1.58
N THR A 720 -9.28 13.01 1.07
CA THR A 720 -9.31 11.71 1.79
C THR A 720 -9.46 10.35 0.99
N PHE A 721 -8.47 9.42 0.90
CA PHE A 721 -8.39 8.27 -0.09
C PHE A 721 -9.68 7.30 -0.17
N LEU A 722 -9.85 6.35 -1.16
CA LEU A 722 -10.65 5.05 -1.28
C LEU A 722 -9.98 3.94 -2.12
N VAL A 723 -9.67 2.73 -1.63
CA VAL A 723 -9.31 1.45 -2.36
C VAL A 723 -10.51 0.55 -2.74
N ALA A 724 -10.51 -0.59 -3.45
CA ALA A 724 -11.67 -1.30 -4.09
C ALA A 724 -11.44 -2.83 -4.38
N TRP A 725 -12.14 -3.94 -3.91
CA TRP A 725 -11.62 -5.37 -3.99
C TRP A 725 -12.57 -6.68 -4.39
N GLN A 726 -12.09 -7.97 -4.64
CA GLN A 726 -12.70 -9.28 -5.22
C GLN A 726 -12.95 -10.64 -4.37
N ASP A 727 -14.10 -11.20 -3.92
CA ASP A 727 -14.12 -12.41 -2.98
C ASP A 727 -14.46 -13.87 -3.48
N ASN A 728 -14.74 -14.85 -2.61
CA ASN A 728 -14.90 -16.32 -2.82
C ASN A 728 -15.70 -17.05 -1.71
N ARG A 729 -16.20 -16.29 -0.72
CA ARG A 729 -16.72 -16.75 0.57
C ARG A 729 -17.33 -18.14 0.66
N ASN A 730 -18.58 -18.28 0.20
CA ASN A 730 -19.40 -19.46 0.46
C ASN A 730 -19.09 -20.59 -0.56
N GLY A 731 -17.88 -20.53 -1.12
CA GLY A 731 -17.56 -20.98 -2.48
C GLY A 731 -18.00 -19.97 -3.53
N PHE A 732 -18.70 -18.91 -3.10
CA PHE A 732 -19.33 -17.92 -3.93
C PHE A 732 -18.72 -16.54 -3.67
N ASN A 733 -18.48 -15.79 -4.73
CA ASN A 733 -17.34 -14.92 -4.91
C ASN A 733 -17.52 -13.43 -4.59
N ASP A 734 -18.30 -13.04 -3.58
CA ASP A 734 -19.07 -11.77 -3.57
C ASP A 734 -18.37 -10.37 -3.80
N ILE A 735 -19.08 -9.22 -3.65
CA ILE A 735 -18.51 -7.86 -3.90
C ILE A 735 -18.88 -6.77 -2.91
N TYR A 736 -17.91 -5.89 -2.64
CA TYR A 736 -17.85 -5.28 -1.32
C TYR A 736 -17.15 -3.93 -1.30
N GLY A 737 -17.41 -3.07 -0.29
CA GLY A 737 -16.86 -1.72 -0.25
C GLY A 737 -16.54 -1.07 1.10
N ALA A 738 -15.95 0.15 1.22
CA ALA A 738 -15.14 0.57 2.41
C ALA A 738 -14.60 2.02 2.54
N ARG A 739 -13.65 2.46 3.46
CA ARG A 739 -12.77 3.75 3.62
C ARG A 739 -11.26 4.04 4.11
N VAL A 740 -10.39 4.86 3.43
CA VAL A 740 -8.90 5.15 3.68
C VAL A 740 -8.52 6.63 3.81
N SER A 741 -7.75 6.98 4.85
CA SER A 741 -7.32 8.37 5.13
C SER A 741 -6.06 8.82 4.41
N GLY A 742 -5.75 10.12 4.55
CA GLY A 742 -4.46 10.68 4.20
C GLY A 742 -3.44 10.28 5.23
N SER A 743 -3.35 10.89 6.43
CA SER A 743 -2.27 10.45 7.32
C SER A 743 -2.36 9.01 7.71
N GLY A 744 -3.54 8.47 8.00
CA GLY A 744 -3.76 7.08 7.62
C GLY A 744 -4.31 6.02 8.58
N ALA A 745 -5.44 5.46 8.22
CA ALA A 745 -6.16 4.32 8.77
C ALA A 745 -7.48 4.23 7.99
N VAL A 746 -8.51 3.59 8.54
CA VAL A 746 -9.73 3.14 7.86
C VAL A 746 -10.76 2.74 8.95
N LEU A 747 -12.09 2.76 8.75
CA LEU A 747 -13.10 2.92 9.84
C LEU A 747 -14.49 2.27 9.62
N GLU A 748 -14.76 1.21 8.90
CA GLU A 748 -16.02 0.43 8.90
C GLU A 748 -15.55 -1.02 8.81
N THR A 749 -14.66 -1.35 9.73
CA THR A 749 -13.54 -2.30 9.65
C THR A 749 -13.99 -3.74 9.55
N ASP A 750 -14.65 -4.05 8.44
CA ASP A 750 -15.52 -5.21 8.17
C ASP A 750 -16.41 -4.87 6.95
N GLY A 751 -17.60 -4.17 7.07
CA GLY A 751 -17.96 -2.91 6.34
C GLY A 751 -19.08 -2.48 5.27
N LEU A 752 -18.77 -1.90 4.07
CA LEU A 752 -19.51 -1.06 3.08
C LEU A 752 -19.77 -1.72 1.68
N PRO A 753 -20.47 -2.86 1.59
CA PRO A 753 -20.41 -3.86 0.52
C PRO A 753 -21.05 -3.58 -0.82
N ILE A 754 -20.29 -3.26 -1.86
CA ILE A 754 -20.86 -2.64 -3.04
C ILE A 754 -21.94 -3.44 -3.78
N SER A 755 -21.85 -4.76 -3.90
CA SER A 755 -22.98 -5.56 -4.38
C SER A 755 -23.22 -6.87 -3.61
N LYS A 756 -23.93 -7.87 -4.19
CA LYS A 756 -23.96 -9.27 -3.69
C LYS A 756 -24.44 -10.40 -4.66
N ALA A 757 -24.32 -10.37 -6.00
CA ALA A 757 -25.17 -11.21 -6.91
C ALA A 757 -24.80 -12.16 -8.14
N SER A 758 -23.59 -12.56 -8.62
CA SER A 758 -23.14 -13.94 -9.07
C SER A 758 -22.09 -14.19 -10.26
N SER A 759 -21.47 -15.40 -10.37
CA SER A 759 -20.40 -16.00 -11.26
C SER A 759 -18.93 -16.31 -10.72
N ASN A 760 -17.90 -16.51 -11.57
CA ASN A 760 -16.52 -16.94 -11.19
C ASN A 760 -15.34 -16.52 -12.13
N GLN A 761 -14.28 -15.89 -11.59
CA GLN A 761 -13.88 -14.52 -12.03
C GLN A 761 -12.49 -13.96 -11.58
N GLU A 762 -12.12 -12.70 -11.98
CA GLU A 762 -10.92 -11.89 -11.63
C GLU A 762 -11.05 -10.30 -11.50
N ASN A 763 -10.20 -9.42 -12.11
CA ASN A 763 -9.75 -7.98 -11.79
C ASN A 763 -10.58 -6.64 -11.98
N PRO A 764 -10.14 -5.46 -11.42
CA PRO A 764 -10.49 -4.03 -11.70
C PRO A 764 -9.31 -3.01 -11.79
N GLU A 765 -9.54 -1.69 -12.02
CA GLU A 765 -8.58 -0.68 -12.58
C GLU A 765 -8.88 0.91 -12.37
N ILE A 766 -8.09 2.02 -12.05
CA ILE A 766 -8.68 3.47 -11.83
C ILE A 766 -7.96 4.88 -11.95
N ALA A 767 -8.60 6.05 -11.52
CA ALA A 767 -8.21 7.48 -11.21
C ALA A 767 -9.29 8.55 -10.69
N TYR A 768 -9.12 9.89 -10.81
CA TYR A 768 -9.71 11.00 -9.97
C TYR A 768 -10.81 11.92 -10.56
N ASP A 769 -11.90 12.22 -9.81
CA ASP A 769 -13.17 12.91 -10.19
C ASP A 769 -13.57 14.40 -9.96
N GLY A 770 -13.17 15.42 -9.12
CA GLY A 770 -14.22 16.45 -8.64
C GLY A 770 -15.07 16.47 -7.25
N THR A 771 -16.35 16.04 -6.75
CA THR A 771 -17.82 15.43 -6.90
C THR A 771 -18.12 13.91 -6.93
N ASN A 772 -18.77 13.24 -7.91
CA ASN A 772 -18.99 11.77 -7.90
C ASN A 772 -17.98 10.91 -8.73
N PHE A 773 -17.85 9.59 -8.48
CA PHE A 773 -16.81 8.53 -8.79
C PHE A 773 -17.33 7.31 -9.59
N LEU A 774 -16.62 6.17 -9.82
CA LEU A 774 -17.09 4.90 -10.46
C LEU A 774 -16.40 3.59 -10.01
N VAL A 775 -16.55 2.44 -10.69
CA VAL A 775 -16.14 1.03 -10.35
C VAL A 775 -16.58 0.15 -11.57
N VAL A 776 -16.70 -1.20 -11.46
CA VAL A 776 -17.63 -2.28 -11.99
C VAL A 776 -17.49 -3.43 -10.99
N TRP A 777 -18.14 -4.55 -11.22
CA TRP A 777 -17.90 -5.78 -10.51
C TRP A 777 -17.64 -6.75 -11.66
N GLN A 778 -16.48 -7.40 -11.69
CA GLN A 778 -15.72 -7.67 -12.91
C GLN A 778 -16.45 -8.44 -14.02
N ASP A 779 -16.59 -9.76 -14.02
CA ASP A 779 -17.36 -10.52 -15.04
C ASP A 779 -16.87 -11.99 -15.17
N TYR A 780 -17.57 -12.86 -15.91
CA TYR A 780 -17.54 -14.34 -16.02
C TYR A 780 -18.61 -14.95 -15.12
N ARG A 781 -19.72 -15.43 -15.69
CA ARG A 781 -20.78 -16.04 -14.88
C ARG A 781 -21.40 -17.36 -15.36
N ASN A 782 -22.45 -17.34 -16.15
CA ASN A 782 -23.41 -18.45 -16.21
C ASN A 782 -23.27 -19.32 -17.47
N ASP A 783 -23.94 -20.46 -17.63
CA ASP A 783 -25.16 -21.00 -16.99
C ASP A 783 -26.54 -20.39 -17.38
N THR A 784 -26.62 -19.44 -18.32
CA THR A 784 -27.57 -19.62 -19.43
C THR A 784 -26.91 -20.63 -20.34
N ASP A 785 -25.76 -20.25 -20.88
CA ASP A 785 -24.84 -21.15 -21.53
C ASP A 785 -24.13 -21.99 -20.46
N ASN A 786 -24.80 -23.06 -20.01
CA ASN A 786 -24.27 -24.12 -19.12
C ASN A 786 -23.20 -24.96 -19.87
N ASN A 787 -22.24 -24.29 -20.50
CA ASN A 787 -21.20 -24.80 -21.40
C ASN A 787 -19.83 -24.28 -20.92
N GLU A 788 -18.75 -24.67 -21.60
CA GLU A 788 -17.36 -24.40 -21.20
C GLU A 788 -16.90 -22.92 -21.24
N TYR A 789 -17.81 -21.96 -21.46
CA TYR A 789 -17.52 -20.52 -21.57
C TYR A 789 -18.55 -19.72 -20.77
N SER A 790 -18.18 -19.33 -19.55
CA SER A 790 -19.04 -18.80 -18.49
C SER A 790 -19.49 -17.35 -18.75
N GLU A 791 -20.60 -17.19 -19.45
CA GLU A 791 -21.09 -15.89 -19.88
C GLU A 791 -21.51 -14.97 -18.76
N SER A 792 -20.75 -13.90 -18.59
CA SER A 792 -21.10 -12.52 -18.19
C SER A 792 -22.23 -11.87 -19.04
N ASP A 793 -22.58 -10.57 -19.17
CA ASP A 793 -21.88 -9.27 -19.25
C ASP A 793 -21.23 -8.70 -17.97
N ILE A 794 -21.91 -7.83 -17.22
CA ILE A 794 -21.19 -6.93 -16.31
C ILE A 794 -21.78 -6.52 -15.00
N TYR A 795 -23.09 -6.46 -14.82
CA TYR A 795 -23.73 -5.98 -13.57
C TYR A 795 -23.52 -4.44 -13.37
N GLY A 796 -23.85 -3.80 -12.23
CA GLY A 796 -23.23 -2.52 -11.82
C GLY A 796 -23.79 -1.07 -11.87
N ALA A 797 -23.10 -0.17 -11.16
CA ALA A 797 -23.54 0.91 -10.23
C ALA A 797 -22.94 2.38 -10.11
N ARG A 798 -23.04 2.93 -8.87
CA ARG A 798 -22.89 4.29 -8.30
C ARG A 798 -22.47 4.15 -6.74
N VAL A 799 -21.75 5.05 -5.98
CA VAL A 799 -21.46 5.26 -4.47
C VAL A 799 -20.71 6.60 -4.20
N THR A 800 -21.25 7.68 -3.52
CA THR A 800 -20.82 8.95 -2.69
C THR A 800 -19.75 8.96 -1.51
N ASN A 801 -19.31 10.13 -1.01
CA ASN A 801 -18.28 10.60 -0.04
C ASN A 801 -18.25 10.02 1.39
N SER A 802 -19.02 8.98 1.76
CA SER A 802 -19.26 8.74 3.20
C SER A 802 -20.00 7.53 3.80
N GLY A 803 -20.44 6.53 3.08
CA GLY A 803 -21.50 5.57 3.47
C GLY A 803 -22.79 5.50 2.60
N MET A 804 -23.51 6.62 2.34
CA MET A 804 -24.96 6.82 2.00
C MET A 804 -25.58 6.40 0.61
N VAL A 805 -25.45 5.15 0.14
CA VAL A 805 -25.67 4.53 -1.23
C VAL A 805 -26.99 4.81 -2.01
N ILE A 806 -27.06 5.86 -2.83
CA ILE A 806 -28.14 6.31 -3.74
C ILE A 806 -28.59 5.26 -4.78
N GLU A 807 -28.32 3.95 -4.73
CA GLU A 807 -28.98 2.88 -5.55
C GLU A 807 -28.45 1.41 -5.36
N THR A 808 -28.12 0.88 -4.17
CA THR A 808 -27.44 -0.45 -3.91
C THR A 808 -27.63 -1.55 -4.96
N ASP A 809 -26.75 -2.54 -5.10
CA ASP A 809 -27.10 -3.80 -5.80
C ASP A 809 -27.39 -3.65 -7.30
N GLY A 810 -28.55 -3.11 -7.74
CA GLY A 810 -28.54 -1.94 -8.60
C GLY A 810 -29.29 -1.70 -9.98
N MET A 811 -28.83 -0.72 -10.79
CA MET A 811 -29.15 -0.28 -12.18
C MET A 811 -29.13 -1.08 -13.57
N PRO A 812 -30.22 -1.66 -14.15
CA PRO A 812 -30.26 -2.30 -15.52
C PRO A 812 -29.72 -1.56 -16.79
N ILE A 813 -28.41 -1.53 -17.08
CA ILE A 813 -27.78 -0.86 -18.26
C ILE A 813 -27.44 -1.67 -19.51
N SER A 814 -26.69 -2.79 -19.44
CA SER A 814 -26.08 -3.44 -20.59
C SER A 814 -25.82 -4.92 -20.43
N ASN A 815 -26.59 -5.69 -21.21
CA ASN A 815 -26.26 -7.04 -21.61
C ASN A 815 -26.49 -7.38 -23.09
N ALA A 816 -25.64 -8.16 -23.77
CA ALA A 816 -25.77 -8.49 -25.22
C ALA A 816 -24.79 -9.61 -25.70
N PRO A 817 -24.87 -10.16 -26.93
CA PRO A 817 -24.37 -11.50 -27.30
C PRO A 817 -22.87 -11.94 -27.13
N LYS A 818 -22.69 -13.26 -26.83
CA LYS A 818 -21.63 -14.33 -26.69
C LYS A 818 -20.50 -14.43 -25.61
N SER A 819 -19.21 -14.74 -25.89
CA SER A 819 -18.18 -15.15 -24.86
C SER A 819 -16.79 -14.43 -24.83
N GLN A 820 -16.35 -13.81 -23.69
CA GLN A 820 -15.30 -12.73 -23.63
C GLN A 820 -14.96 -11.96 -22.27
N GLU A 821 -14.12 -10.89 -22.30
CA GLU A 821 -13.37 -10.26 -21.18
C GLU A 821 -13.50 -8.70 -20.82
N HIS A 822 -12.50 -7.77 -20.75
CA HIS A 822 -12.51 -6.53 -19.85
C HIS A 822 -12.59 -4.97 -20.36
N PRO A 823 -12.82 -3.88 -19.47
CA PRO A 823 -13.11 -2.35 -19.59
C PRO A 823 -12.40 -1.04 -18.89
N ALA A 824 -12.48 0.24 -19.39
CA ALA A 824 -11.80 1.58 -18.96
C ALA A 824 -12.57 3.00 -19.10
N VAL A 825 -11.98 4.24 -18.85
CA VAL A 825 -12.64 5.65 -18.90
C VAL A 825 -11.81 7.02 -18.77
N THR A 826 -12.24 8.29 -19.10
CA THR A 826 -11.91 9.61 -18.33
C THR A 826 -12.88 10.91 -18.13
N HIS A 827 -12.90 12.16 -18.76
CA HIS A 827 -13.89 13.35 -18.49
C HIS A 827 -13.91 14.77 -19.25
N ASN A 828 -15.02 15.50 -19.59
CA ASN A 828 -15.09 17.03 -19.77
C ASN A 828 -16.36 17.85 -19.34
N GLY A 829 -17.31 18.26 -20.21
CA GLY A 829 -18.26 19.37 -19.95
C GLY A 829 -19.79 19.09 -19.99
N ASP A 830 -20.31 18.46 -21.05
CA ASP A 830 -21.74 18.12 -21.30
C ASP A 830 -22.11 16.61 -21.39
N ASN A 831 -21.27 15.64 -21.82
CA ASN A 831 -21.55 14.17 -21.78
C ASN A 831 -20.28 13.22 -21.71
N PHE A 832 -20.16 12.29 -20.72
CA PHE A 832 -19.03 11.36 -20.33
C PHE A 832 -18.62 10.24 -21.43
N PHE A 833 -18.17 8.99 -21.07
CA PHE A 833 -17.90 7.67 -21.83
C PHE A 833 -18.26 6.48 -20.88
N VAL A 834 -17.97 5.23 -21.30
CA VAL A 834 -17.17 4.12 -20.69
C VAL A 834 -16.18 3.56 -21.74
N VAL A 835 -15.36 2.53 -21.48
CA VAL A 835 -14.80 1.65 -22.54
C VAL A 835 -15.03 0.16 -22.17
N TRP A 836 -15.78 -0.60 -23.01
CA TRP A 836 -16.76 -1.70 -22.70
C TRP A 836 -16.65 -2.96 -23.67
N GLN A 837 -17.63 -3.86 -24.03
CA GLN A 837 -17.54 -5.04 -24.98
C GLN A 837 -18.62 -5.36 -26.06
N ASP A 838 -18.48 -6.42 -26.92
CA ASP A 838 -19.33 -6.72 -28.13
C ASP A 838 -19.23 -8.15 -28.83
N HIS A 839 -20.27 -9.04 -28.96
CA HIS A 839 -20.25 -10.40 -29.62
C HIS A 839 -21.53 -10.85 -30.40
N ARG A 840 -22.12 -10.03 -31.29
CA ARG A 840 -22.94 -10.53 -32.45
C ARG A 840 -22.24 -10.53 -33.82
N ILE A 841 -21.14 -9.80 -34.01
CA ILE A 841 -20.35 -9.82 -35.26
C ILE A 841 -19.36 -10.98 -35.17
N ALA A 842 -19.92 -12.16 -34.92
CA ALA A 842 -19.19 -13.39 -34.79
C ALA A 842 -18.73 -13.76 -36.20
N ARG A 843 -17.46 -13.52 -36.50
CA ARG A 843 -16.85 -13.82 -37.77
C ARG A 843 -16.87 -15.32 -37.95
N GLU A 844 -17.47 -15.75 -39.06
CA GLU A 844 -17.99 -17.11 -39.23
C GLU A 844 -16.89 -18.20 -39.12
N ASP A 845 -15.63 -17.81 -39.27
CA ASP A 845 -14.44 -18.68 -39.17
C ASP A 845 -13.87 -18.82 -37.73
N TYR A 846 -14.16 -17.89 -36.80
CA TYR A 846 -13.47 -17.74 -35.49
C TYR A 846 -14.43 -17.38 -34.33
N PRO A 847 -15.38 -18.26 -33.96
CA PRO A 847 -16.58 -17.89 -33.20
C PRO A 847 -16.43 -17.66 -31.68
N ILE A 848 -15.20 -17.61 -31.15
CA ILE A 848 -14.87 -17.34 -29.72
C ILE A 848 -13.48 -16.69 -29.56
N SER A 849 -13.04 -15.85 -30.51
CA SER A 849 -11.70 -15.24 -30.48
C SER A 849 -11.52 -13.89 -31.18
N ASP A 850 -12.52 -13.37 -31.91
CA ASP A 850 -12.35 -12.36 -32.97
C ASP A 850 -13.48 -11.27 -33.03
N SER A 851 -13.57 -10.33 -32.08
CA SER A 851 -14.66 -9.32 -31.87
C SER A 851 -14.88 -8.21 -32.94
N ASP A 852 -15.71 -7.13 -32.83
CA ASP A 852 -15.95 -6.04 -33.85
C ASP A 852 -16.63 -4.72 -33.30
N ILE A 853 -16.25 -4.29 -32.07
CA ILE A 853 -16.71 -3.24 -31.10
C ILE A 853 -17.94 -2.37 -31.38
N TYR A 854 -18.74 -2.10 -30.32
CA TYR A 854 -19.76 -1.01 -30.21
C TYR A 854 -19.46 0.09 -29.10
N GLY A 855 -20.37 0.96 -28.54
CA GLY A 855 -20.01 1.97 -27.46
C GLY A 855 -20.91 3.08 -26.86
N SER A 856 -20.46 3.89 -25.85
CA SER A 856 -21.18 5.08 -25.26
C SER A 856 -20.45 6.10 -24.30
N ARG A 857 -21.20 7.21 -24.06
CA ARG A 857 -20.98 8.60 -23.56
C ARG A 857 -21.77 9.12 -22.30
N VAL A 858 -21.42 9.00 -21.02
CA VAL A 858 -22.26 9.31 -19.79
C VAL A 858 -22.68 10.89 -19.63
N ARG A 859 -22.80 11.61 -18.48
CA ARG A 859 -22.98 13.11 -18.29
C ARG A 859 -22.52 13.65 -16.88
N SER A 860 -22.50 14.93 -16.43
CA SER A 860 -22.67 15.30 -14.97
C SER A 860 -23.98 15.96 -14.63
N SER A 861 -24.31 15.92 -13.32
CA SER A 861 -25.47 16.41 -12.56
C SER A 861 -26.49 15.38 -12.04
N ASP A 862 -26.79 14.24 -12.69
CA ASP A 862 -28.04 13.46 -12.39
C ASP A 862 -28.15 11.92 -12.69
N GLY A 863 -27.14 11.06 -12.63
CA GLY A 863 -27.23 9.59 -12.82
C GLY A 863 -27.28 8.99 -14.24
N LYS A 864 -27.26 9.79 -15.34
CA LYS A 864 -27.97 9.63 -16.62
C LYS A 864 -27.31 9.40 -18.01
N VAL A 865 -28.08 8.66 -18.82
CA VAL A 865 -28.06 8.52 -20.30
C VAL A 865 -28.31 9.83 -21.06
N ILE A 866 -28.10 9.83 -22.39
CA ILE A 866 -29.07 10.34 -23.38
C ILE A 866 -29.09 9.42 -24.63
N ASP A 867 -27.99 8.69 -24.92
CA ASP A 867 -27.76 7.78 -26.05
C ASP A 867 -27.48 6.31 -25.62
N THR A 868 -27.49 5.29 -26.50
CA THR A 868 -27.44 3.84 -26.15
C THR A 868 -26.19 3.13 -26.73
N SER A 869 -26.25 1.82 -27.01
CA SER A 869 -25.64 1.08 -28.14
C SER A 869 -24.32 1.49 -28.80
N GLY A 870 -24.19 2.66 -29.46
CA GLY A 870 -22.97 2.95 -30.23
C GLY A 870 -22.78 4.15 -31.22
N ILE A 871 -21.53 4.68 -31.41
CA ILE A 871 -20.92 5.47 -32.55
C ILE A 871 -19.40 5.12 -32.91
N ALA A 872 -19.05 4.48 -34.05
CA ALA A 872 -17.85 3.56 -34.22
C ALA A 872 -16.66 3.87 -35.10
N ILE A 873 -15.54 3.21 -34.82
CA ILE A 873 -14.31 3.46 -35.54
C ILE A 873 -14.17 2.97 -37.02
N SER A 874 -13.79 1.72 -37.35
CA SER A 874 -13.25 1.37 -38.69
C SER A 874 -13.59 -0.03 -39.25
N THR A 875 -12.62 -0.90 -39.59
CA THR A 875 -12.81 -2.33 -39.98
C THR A 875 -11.45 -3.07 -40.09
N ALA A 876 -11.30 -4.24 -39.44
CA ALA A 876 -10.08 -5.06 -39.37
C ALA A 876 -10.26 -6.56 -38.92
N VAL A 877 -9.35 -7.27 -38.19
CA VAL A 877 -9.27 -8.80 -38.04
C VAL A 877 -8.24 -9.46 -37.03
N ASN A 878 -8.64 -10.30 -36.02
CA ASN A 878 -7.98 -11.43 -35.21
C ASN A 878 -8.28 -11.75 -33.65
N TYR A 879 -7.61 -11.24 -32.57
CA TYR A 879 -8.00 -11.22 -31.09
C TYR A 879 -7.68 -9.83 -30.38
N GLN A 880 -8.08 -9.40 -29.15
CA GLN A 880 -8.02 -7.97 -28.62
C GLN A 880 -7.51 -7.70 -27.18
N SER A 881 -7.07 -8.71 -26.43
CA SER A 881 -6.88 -8.73 -24.96
C SER A 881 -6.37 -7.37 -24.37
N PHE A 882 -6.75 -6.58 -23.29
CA PHE A 882 -5.82 -5.59 -22.60
C PHE A 882 -5.93 -4.01 -22.34
N PRO A 883 -6.90 -3.13 -22.73
CA PRO A 883 -6.94 -1.61 -22.61
C PRO A 883 -6.53 -0.75 -21.36
N SER A 884 -6.74 0.61 -21.31
CA SER A 884 -6.67 1.53 -20.08
C SER A 884 -6.94 3.04 -20.40
N VAL A 885 -6.64 4.15 -19.61
CA VAL A 885 -6.84 5.62 -20.04
C VAL A 885 -6.36 6.85 -19.21
N THR A 886 -6.27 8.07 -19.76
CA THR A 886 -6.12 9.39 -19.09
C THR A 886 -6.66 10.59 -19.91
N HIS A 887 -6.20 11.80 -19.56
CA HIS A 887 -6.95 12.99 -19.58
C HIS A 887 -6.14 14.25 -19.85
N ASN A 888 -6.91 15.33 -20.11
CA ASN A 888 -6.75 16.78 -20.02
C ASN A 888 -7.99 17.69 -20.25
N GLY A 889 -8.79 17.68 -21.33
CA GLY A 889 -10.09 18.41 -21.32
C GLY A 889 -10.79 18.76 -22.65
N MET A 890 -10.08 18.88 -23.77
CA MET A 890 -10.62 19.21 -25.10
C MET A 890 -10.66 18.05 -26.13
N ASN A 891 -9.66 17.16 -26.30
CA ASN A 891 -9.80 15.87 -27.02
C ASN A 891 -8.79 14.67 -26.63
N PHE A 892 -9.11 13.41 -26.10
CA PHE A 892 -8.21 12.22 -25.58
C PHE A 892 -7.79 10.73 -26.08
N LEU A 893 -6.56 10.42 -26.55
CA LEU A 893 -5.89 9.19 -27.15
C LEU A 893 -6.07 7.60 -26.84
N ILE A 894 -7.25 6.89 -26.79
CA ILE A 894 -7.50 5.37 -26.79
C ILE A 894 -6.59 4.42 -27.69
N VAL A 895 -5.87 3.46 -27.10
CA VAL A 895 -4.87 2.41 -27.52
C VAL A 895 -5.18 1.54 -28.78
N TRP A 896 -4.89 0.20 -28.84
CA TRP A 896 -5.44 -0.87 -29.76
C TRP A 896 -4.60 -1.79 -30.79
N GLN A 897 -3.57 -2.57 -30.34
CA GLN A 897 -2.86 -3.91 -30.64
C GLN A 897 -2.34 -4.77 -31.87
N ASP A 898 -3.02 -4.99 -32.98
CA ASP A 898 -2.65 -5.75 -34.23
C ASP A 898 -2.42 -7.32 -34.39
N GLY A 899 -3.20 -8.00 -35.27
CA GLY A 899 -3.32 -9.43 -35.68
C GLY A 899 -3.45 -9.91 -37.18
N ARG A 900 -3.26 -9.10 -38.25
CA ARG A 900 -3.23 -9.50 -39.70
C ARG A 900 -1.88 -9.45 -40.50
N SER A 901 -0.77 -8.91 -39.96
CA SER A 901 0.62 -9.27 -40.33
C SER A 901 0.96 -10.68 -39.81
N SER A 902 2.16 -10.92 -39.29
CA SER A 902 2.55 -12.14 -38.58
C SER A 902 3.10 -11.88 -37.18
N SER A 903 3.09 -10.63 -36.74
CA SER A 903 3.40 -10.27 -35.37
C SER A 903 2.42 -9.25 -34.85
N TYR A 904 2.74 -8.36 -33.93
CA TYR A 904 1.66 -7.66 -33.24
C TYR A 904 2.14 -6.20 -33.02
N ASP A 905 1.28 -5.21 -33.30
CA ASP A 905 1.57 -4.02 -34.14
C ASP A 905 0.60 -2.82 -33.85
N ILE A 906 0.85 -1.58 -34.30
CA ILE A 906 0.38 -0.37 -33.60
C ILE A 906 0.01 0.86 -34.46
N TYR A 907 -1.01 1.56 -33.95
CA TYR A 907 -2.34 1.90 -34.58
C TYR A 907 -2.65 3.27 -33.78
N GLY A 908 -3.49 4.29 -34.13
CA GLY A 908 -4.21 5.09 -33.11
C GLY A 908 -5.31 6.08 -33.52
N ALA A 909 -6.49 6.06 -32.90
CA ALA A 909 -7.67 6.81 -33.34
C ALA A 909 -7.73 8.29 -32.81
N LYS A 910 -8.90 8.90 -32.59
CA LYS A 910 -9.25 10.15 -31.87
C LYS A 910 -10.78 10.33 -31.66
N VAL A 911 -11.24 11.31 -30.89
CA VAL A 911 -12.50 11.37 -30.09
C VAL A 911 -12.47 12.83 -29.45
N ALA A 912 -13.57 13.53 -29.09
CA ALA A 912 -13.71 14.91 -28.55
C ALA A 912 -15.12 15.20 -27.92
N SER A 913 -15.82 16.28 -28.31
CA SER A 913 -17.06 16.84 -27.76
C SER A 913 -18.37 16.73 -28.64
N ASN A 914 -19.11 15.59 -28.59
CA ASN A 914 -20.56 15.32 -28.89
C ASN A 914 -20.94 13.84 -29.25
N GLY A 915 -20.04 13.03 -29.85
CA GLY A 915 -20.28 11.61 -30.24
C GLY A 915 -19.44 11.06 -31.43
N THR A 916 -19.17 11.92 -32.43
CA THR A 916 -18.74 11.74 -33.84
C THR A 916 -17.39 11.11 -34.26
N VAL A 917 -17.41 10.01 -35.02
CA VAL A 917 -16.26 9.39 -35.74
C VAL A 917 -15.65 10.25 -36.88
N SER A 918 -14.59 9.82 -37.58
CA SER A 918 -13.92 10.57 -38.69
C SER A 918 -13.11 9.65 -39.65
N ASP A 919 -11.85 9.98 -39.96
CA ASP A 919 -10.86 9.25 -40.79
C ASP A 919 -10.28 7.96 -40.15
N THR A 920 -10.19 6.85 -40.91
CA THR A 920 -10.30 5.44 -40.40
C THR A 920 -9.02 4.58 -40.31
N GLY A 921 -9.08 3.57 -39.42
CA GLY A 921 -8.15 2.51 -38.98
C GLY A 921 -6.74 2.45 -39.58
N GLY A 922 -5.69 2.78 -38.80
CA GLY A 922 -4.30 2.48 -39.21
C GLY A 922 -3.24 3.62 -39.17
N ILE A 923 -2.04 3.50 -38.54
CA ILE A 923 -0.67 3.94 -38.97
C ILE A 923 0.44 3.11 -38.19
N ALA A 924 1.30 3.69 -37.30
CA ALA A 924 2.53 3.07 -36.67
C ALA A 924 3.36 4.02 -35.74
N ILE A 925 3.45 3.87 -34.38
CA ILE A 925 4.43 4.61 -33.50
C ILE A 925 5.80 3.92 -33.45
N SER A 926 5.84 2.68 -33.93
CA SER A 926 6.99 1.88 -34.31
C SER A 926 6.48 0.82 -35.28
N THR A 927 7.27 -0.21 -35.56
CA THR A 927 6.87 -1.43 -36.30
C THR A 927 7.88 -2.57 -36.04
N ALA A 928 8.17 -2.85 -34.76
CA ALA A 928 9.15 -3.85 -34.35
C ALA A 928 8.62 -5.31 -34.43
N THR A 929 9.22 -6.26 -33.72
CA THR A 929 9.55 -7.58 -34.29
C THR A 929 9.07 -8.84 -33.56
N ASN A 930 8.11 -8.74 -32.65
CA ASN A 930 6.90 -9.58 -32.56
C ASN A 930 5.65 -8.67 -32.22
N GLY A 931 4.85 -8.86 -31.13
CA GLY A 931 3.91 -7.87 -30.50
C GLY A 931 3.53 -8.10 -28.99
N GLN A 932 2.56 -7.49 -28.27
CA GLN A 932 2.46 -7.53 -26.77
C GLN A 932 1.35 -8.31 -26.05
N HIS A 933 1.21 -8.04 -24.73
CA HIS A 933 0.01 -7.66 -23.95
C HIS A 933 0.25 -6.23 -23.24
N ILE A 934 -0.55 -5.56 -22.36
CA ILE A 934 -0.16 -4.40 -21.44
C ILE A 934 -0.84 -2.96 -21.31
N PRO A 935 -1.52 -2.31 -22.27
CA PRO A 935 -1.64 -0.83 -22.41
C PRO A 935 -2.11 0.05 -21.24
N LYS A 936 -1.33 1.08 -20.84
CA LYS A 936 -1.71 2.07 -19.78
C LYS A 936 -1.59 3.54 -20.22
N ILE A 937 -1.91 4.60 -19.44
CA ILE A 937 -1.53 6.02 -19.79
C ILE A 937 -1.43 7.06 -18.60
N THR A 938 -1.46 8.47 -18.64
CA THR A 938 -1.66 9.52 -17.49
C THR A 938 -1.16 11.13 -17.35
N TYR A 939 -1.71 12.39 -17.48
CA TYR A 939 -0.84 13.71 -17.72
C TYR A 939 -0.51 14.98 -16.77
N ASP A 940 0.79 15.46 -16.61
CA ASP A 940 1.73 16.51 -15.87
C ASP A 940 2.30 17.98 -16.42
N GLY A 941 3.13 18.31 -17.47
CA GLY A 941 3.50 19.66 -18.08
C GLY A 941 3.12 20.15 -19.54
N THR A 942 3.28 19.37 -20.62
CA THR A 942 2.89 19.53 -22.05
C THR A 942 2.72 18.19 -22.85
N ASN A 943 3.31 17.05 -22.43
CA ASN A 943 3.59 15.87 -23.28
C ASN A 943 3.48 14.36 -22.81
N PHE A 944 2.31 13.69 -22.55
CA PHE A 944 2.03 12.19 -22.33
C PHE A 944 3.29 11.28 -21.82
N LEU A 945 3.56 9.94 -21.91
CA LEU A 945 4.90 9.14 -21.80
C LEU A 945 4.55 7.61 -22.13
N VAL A 946 5.40 6.54 -22.05
CA VAL A 946 5.21 5.11 -22.57
C VAL A 946 6.18 4.08 -21.85
N VAL A 947 5.97 2.71 -21.72
CA VAL A 947 6.81 1.52 -21.27
C VAL A 947 6.33 -0.02 -21.39
N TRP A 948 6.77 -0.88 -22.37
CA TRP A 948 6.17 -2.08 -23.22
C TRP A 948 7.02 -3.50 -23.29
N GLN A 949 7.11 -4.27 -24.46
CA GLN A 949 7.47 -5.70 -24.80
C GLN A 949 8.08 -6.19 -26.20
N ASP A 950 8.94 -5.53 -27.03
CA ASP A 950 9.54 -6.03 -28.33
C ASP A 950 10.69 -7.11 -28.34
N TYR A 951 10.93 -7.76 -29.51
CA TYR A 951 11.88 -8.85 -29.85
C TYR A 951 13.13 -8.44 -30.64
N ARG A 952 13.45 -7.14 -30.84
CA ARG A 952 14.70 -6.72 -31.53
C ARG A 952 16.01 -7.24 -30.87
N SER A 953 15.93 -7.97 -29.76
CA SER A 953 16.93 -9.01 -29.35
C SER A 953 16.38 -10.39 -28.93
N GLY A 954 15.07 -10.59 -28.74
CA GLY A 954 14.39 -11.88 -28.92
C GLY A 954 14.80 -13.08 -28.05
N THR A 955 15.27 -12.90 -26.81
CA THR A 955 15.78 -14.01 -25.97
C THR A 955 14.65 -14.88 -25.36
N GLY A 956 13.42 -14.77 -25.87
CA GLY A 956 12.16 -15.22 -25.26
C GLY A 956 11.66 -14.27 -24.15
N PHE A 957 12.23 -13.08 -24.14
CA PHE A 957 12.65 -12.28 -22.97
C PHE A 957 13.29 -10.92 -23.52
N SER A 958 13.15 -9.57 -23.06
CA SER A 958 13.86 -8.14 -22.78
C SER A 958 15.08 -7.20 -23.27
N ASP A 959 14.94 -6.14 -24.11
CA ASP A 959 15.68 -4.85 -23.90
C ASP A 959 14.84 -3.60 -24.28
N ILE A 960 14.99 -2.47 -23.57
CA ILE A 960 13.86 -1.71 -22.95
C ILE A 960 13.67 -0.30 -23.58
N PHE A 961 12.64 -0.06 -24.41
CA PHE A 961 12.88 0.59 -25.72
C PHE A 961 11.71 1.14 -26.68
N GLY A 962 10.81 2.12 -26.40
CA GLY A 962 9.92 2.71 -27.49
C GLY A 962 8.65 3.57 -27.18
N ALA A 963 8.10 4.53 -27.97
CA ALA A 963 8.59 5.50 -29.00
C ALA A 963 7.89 6.91 -28.93
N ARG A 964 8.26 8.08 -29.61
CA ARG A 964 8.24 9.47 -28.94
C ARG A 964 7.63 10.88 -29.82
N MET A 965 6.92 12.19 -29.68
CA MET A 965 6.15 13.38 -28.76
C MET A 965 5.95 14.94 -29.02
N SER A 966 4.76 15.44 -29.43
CA SER A 966 4.08 16.71 -28.99
C SER A 966 2.52 16.69 -29.04
N GLU A 967 1.79 17.73 -28.59
CA GLU A 967 0.32 17.99 -28.86
C GLU A 967 -0.31 17.21 -30.06
N SER A 968 -0.61 17.78 -31.22
CA SER A 968 -1.80 17.48 -32.08
C SER A 968 -2.37 16.06 -32.33
N GLY A 969 -1.54 15.00 -32.35
CA GLY A 969 -1.92 13.65 -32.76
C GLY A 969 -1.16 13.15 -33.98
N THR A 970 0.08 12.70 -33.82
CA THR A 970 1.01 12.26 -34.88
C THR A 970 2.03 11.24 -34.28
N LEU A 971 3.35 11.40 -34.49
CA LEU A 971 4.52 10.74 -33.87
C LEU A 971 5.74 11.72 -34.06
N LEU A 972 6.72 11.87 -33.16
CA LEU A 972 7.86 12.82 -33.30
C LEU A 972 9.11 12.06 -33.63
N ASP A 973 9.73 11.46 -32.63
CA ASP A 973 10.68 10.44 -32.85
C ASP A 973 9.95 9.15 -33.27
N THR A 974 10.58 8.21 -33.99
CA THR A 974 9.87 7.05 -34.57
C THR A 974 10.37 5.63 -34.22
N SER A 975 11.58 5.42 -33.64
CA SER A 975 12.10 4.06 -33.28
C SER A 975 13.31 3.85 -32.30
N GLY A 976 14.21 4.80 -31.96
CA GLY A 976 15.51 4.66 -31.19
C GLY A 976 15.77 5.78 -30.12
N PHE A 977 16.38 5.72 -28.90
CA PHE A 977 17.26 4.80 -28.10
C PHE A 977 16.94 4.82 -26.55
N ALA A 978 17.22 3.72 -25.78
CA ALA A 978 16.81 3.38 -24.38
C ALA A 978 17.61 4.00 -23.24
N ILE A 979 17.40 3.56 -21.98
CA ILE A 979 18.24 3.93 -20.82
C ILE A 979 18.63 2.76 -19.86
N SER A 980 18.15 1.52 -20.04
CA SER A 980 18.59 0.28 -19.35
C SER A 980 18.00 -0.97 -20.01
N ASP A 981 18.48 -2.16 -19.63
CA ASP A 981 18.54 -3.32 -20.53
C ASP A 981 19.22 -4.58 -19.92
N ASP A 982 18.97 -4.90 -18.65
CA ASP A 982 19.41 -6.16 -17.94
C ASP A 982 18.95 -7.52 -18.57
N SER A 983 18.97 -8.65 -17.87
CA SER A 983 19.53 -9.90 -18.41
C SER A 983 18.72 -11.22 -18.34
N ALA A 984 17.60 -11.27 -17.64
CA ALA A 984 16.57 -12.32 -17.59
C ALA A 984 15.22 -11.61 -17.31
N ASP A 985 14.23 -12.12 -16.56
CA ASP A 985 12.82 -11.75 -16.80
C ASP A 985 12.12 -10.58 -16.05
N GLU A 986 11.57 -9.55 -16.77
CA GLU A 986 10.71 -8.46 -16.22
C GLU A 986 9.48 -7.84 -16.97
N ARG A 987 8.28 -8.11 -16.50
CA ARG A 987 6.98 -7.82 -17.10
C ARG A 987 5.94 -7.19 -16.15
N GLU A 988 5.19 -6.14 -16.49
CA GLU A 988 4.01 -5.50 -15.85
C GLU A 988 4.28 -4.22 -15.02
N PRO A 989 4.26 -3.04 -15.68
CA PRO A 989 4.50 -1.71 -15.12
C PRO A 989 3.40 -0.67 -15.47
N VAL A 990 3.53 0.63 -15.11
CA VAL A 990 2.40 1.58 -14.90
C VAL A 990 2.74 3.04 -14.44
N LEU A 991 1.79 4.02 -14.25
CA LEU A 991 1.98 5.51 -14.38
C LEU A 991 0.85 6.62 -14.15
N THR A 992 1.07 7.79 -13.47
CA THR A 992 0.06 8.86 -13.04
C THR A 992 0.40 10.36 -13.40
N SER A 993 0.09 11.47 -12.68
CA SER A 993 0.53 12.82 -13.12
C SER A 993 0.43 14.13 -12.28
N MET A 994 1.31 15.12 -12.49
CA MET A 994 1.81 16.06 -11.38
C MET A 994 1.55 17.51 -12.04
N GLY A 995 2.39 17.91 -13.00
CA GLY A 995 2.87 19.27 -13.28
C GLY A 995 4.19 19.20 -14.09
N ALA A 996 4.50 20.25 -14.87
CA ALA A 996 5.84 20.61 -15.34
C ALA A 996 6.73 19.53 -16.02
N GLU A 997 6.10 18.65 -16.78
CA GLU A 997 6.67 17.65 -17.67
C GLU A 997 7.31 16.43 -17.03
N MET A 998 7.08 16.24 -15.73
CA MET A 998 7.92 15.57 -14.75
C MET A 998 7.35 14.21 -14.26
N SER A 999 7.60 13.12 -15.02
CA SER A 999 6.70 11.94 -15.08
C SER A 999 7.17 10.45 -14.88
N LEU A 1000 6.46 9.66 -14.05
CA LEU A 1000 6.78 8.33 -13.42
C LEU A 1000 6.15 7.02 -13.97
N VAL A 1001 6.95 5.97 -13.88
CA VAL A 1001 6.71 4.57 -14.11
C VAL A 1001 7.31 3.79 -13.02
N VAL A 1002 6.50 2.86 -12.61
CA VAL A 1002 6.91 1.78 -11.78
C VAL A 1002 6.33 0.48 -12.32
N TYR A 1003 6.96 -0.58 -11.88
CA TYR A 1003 7.42 -1.71 -12.65
C TYR A 1003 7.74 -3.19 -11.92
N ARG A 1004 8.44 -3.60 -13.07
CA ARG A 1004 9.23 -4.77 -13.57
C ARG A 1004 10.55 -5.20 -12.77
N GLY A 1005 10.75 -6.21 -11.88
CA GLY A 1005 11.96 -6.39 -11.05
C GLY A 1005 12.07 -7.67 -10.21
N SER A 1006 13.25 -8.31 -10.28
CA SER A 1006 13.33 -9.77 -10.08
C SER A 1006 14.60 -10.38 -9.47
N HIS A 1007 15.59 -9.63 -8.99
CA HIS A 1007 16.83 -10.26 -8.50
C HIS A 1007 16.68 -10.81 -7.08
N VAL A 1008 17.30 -11.97 -6.82
CA VAL A 1008 17.04 -12.75 -5.59
C VAL A 1008 17.56 -12.05 -4.34
N SER A 1009 16.65 -11.78 -3.39
CA SER A 1009 16.98 -11.38 -2.03
C SER A 1009 17.80 -12.47 -1.32
N PRO A 1010 19.11 -12.30 -1.07
CA PRO A 1010 19.97 -13.40 -0.60
C PRO A 1010 19.65 -13.90 0.81
N SER A 1011 18.88 -13.12 1.59
CA SER A 1011 18.49 -13.42 2.96
C SER A 1011 17.10 -14.05 3.11
N THR A 1012 16.25 -13.95 2.08
CA THR A 1012 14.83 -14.35 2.19
C THR A 1012 14.34 -15.23 1.03
N ASN A 1013 15.13 -15.37 -0.06
CA ASN A 1013 14.73 -16.06 -1.30
C ASN A 1013 13.40 -15.54 -1.86
N SER A 1014 13.33 -14.22 -1.85
CA SER A 1014 12.15 -13.43 -2.17
C SER A 1014 12.48 -12.45 -3.27
N GLU A 1015 11.43 -11.98 -3.90
CA GLU A 1015 11.33 -12.00 -5.33
C GLU A 1015 11.24 -10.58 -5.90
N ARG A 1016 12.39 -9.92 -6.06
CA ARG A 1016 12.65 -8.62 -5.41
C ARG A 1016 12.77 -7.43 -6.38
N VAL A 1017 12.41 -6.18 -6.10
CA VAL A 1017 12.52 -5.32 -4.91
C VAL A 1017 12.90 -3.87 -5.35
N LEU A 1018 12.40 -3.26 -6.48
CA LEU A 1018 13.16 -2.25 -7.30
C LEU A 1018 12.53 -0.85 -7.63
N ALA A 1019 13.18 0.04 -8.45
CA ALA A 1019 12.91 1.51 -8.60
C ALA A 1019 13.81 2.28 -9.68
N ARG A 1020 13.50 3.54 -10.14
CA ARG A 1020 13.97 4.21 -11.42
C ARG A 1020 13.39 5.63 -11.68
N LEU A 1021 14.07 6.68 -12.26
CA LEU A 1021 13.52 8.03 -12.75
C LEU A 1021 13.43 8.34 -14.30
N VAL A 1022 12.85 9.48 -14.79
CA VAL A 1022 12.83 9.96 -16.21
C VAL A 1022 13.06 11.51 -16.47
N GLN A 1023 13.94 12.30 -15.83
CA GLN A 1023 14.21 13.75 -16.15
C GLN A 1023 15.03 14.10 -17.44
N SER A 1024 14.80 15.24 -18.12
CA SER A 1024 15.55 15.80 -19.30
C SER A 1024 15.72 14.94 -20.59
N PRO A 1025 15.53 15.49 -21.84
CA PRO A 1025 15.94 16.82 -22.32
C PRO A 1025 15.33 18.06 -21.66
#